data_AF-A0A166E7Y9-F1
#
_entry.id   AF-A0A166E7Y9-F1
#
_cell.length_a   1.000
_cell.length_b   1.000
_cell.length_c   1.000
_cell.angle_alpha   90.00
_cell.angle_beta   90.00
_cell.angle_gamma   90.00
#
_symmetry.space_group_name_H-M   'P 1'
#
loop_
_entity.id
_entity.type
_entity.pdbx_description
1 polymer ?
#
loop_
_entity_poly.entity_id
_entity_poly.type
_entity_poly.pdbx_seq_one_letter_code
_entity_poly.pdbx_strand_id
1 'polypeptide(L)'
;MLLRRRTDRPSPHRSFMTAEGSVLVPRQSSSAPLEGDDIWNYALNEYRACLDIDLRDNASSLARDLELCSNTDEILDVLQDASECLSDRRQGSKASRVLRGALRPVVDGLSAILNTSAETASGIGVPGGKGIFTAIAVLLKAADGVSATYDDLKELFGRLTVYIERLQQRIKAPMAGGTRKIVIKTLVEVLRALETATRMIRKGRIEIFLNTLFTKSKDVQSAIQNLETIMMDEERMAITDVVVGMHELSSDVLGIRTSLTTLATGNEELQQVVQRTDLTTQNILARLEAQREIRRRRSIDEAMYGMLQELINRSAPGVLEDTTEVSKAKETPSDVDVQAGTTVASSPKDRIHLHTPCNHPMQSPEEQSQPATVDLSPAAPTNNPPAYSLPAAARVPELSLAPFQRNNNKRIVPHDTSGVDWFSEDDSDRHSTRNAVRSTQDLPKDFIPGLYKALSAIDRPTTRDLGWIRLTHVDRTWRSAGMAMPSLWARDYGTMASHDAADTFRARACGTPLTVSISGRLSKRHEDVLIHVVSASICSIKTLSLVSHSYPWSSLVAGKRLPELCELDLDDGERDGRFNGFKFEPTLYAPKLTHASLRGTRAFLLVAPSLISLTLTNVLASSCGIFDILRGTPSLEHLVLDMSQHQDSIVFKSYGRHIPVELPHLLTFRIL
;
A
#
# COMPACT_ATOMS: atom_id res chain seq x y z
N MET A 1 -33.36 51.42 35.77
CA MET A 1 -34.68 52.00 36.13
C MET A 1 -35.73 51.18 35.39
N LEU A 2 -36.56 50.40 36.12
CA LEU A 2 -37.81 49.72 35.70
C LEU A 2 -37.72 48.68 34.55
N LEU A 3 -38.42 47.54 34.48
CA LEU A 3 -39.29 46.75 35.35
C LEU A 3 -39.55 45.42 34.60
N ARG A 4 -39.29 44.28 35.25
CA ARG A 4 -40.23 43.15 35.48
C ARG A 4 -41.22 42.73 34.35
N ARG A 5 -41.16 41.46 33.93
CA ARG A 5 -42.36 40.61 33.82
C ARG A 5 -42.03 39.12 34.01
N ARG A 6 -42.88 38.49 34.83
CA ARG A 6 -42.92 37.11 35.33
C ARG A 6 -44.33 36.62 35.00
N THR A 7 -44.49 35.36 34.62
CA THR A 7 -45.67 34.45 34.72
C THR A 7 -45.39 33.26 33.79
N ASP A 8 -45.76 32.00 34.00
CA ASP A 8 -46.46 31.27 35.05
C ASP A 8 -46.18 29.76 34.86
N ARG A 9 -46.34 28.99 35.94
CA ARG A 9 -46.48 27.51 35.96
C ARG A 9 -47.94 27.15 35.66
N PRO A 10 -48.28 25.94 35.15
CA PRO A 10 -48.60 24.84 36.09
C PRO A 10 -48.38 23.40 35.58
N SER A 11 -48.14 22.47 36.52
CA SER A 11 -48.37 21.02 36.39
C SER A 11 -49.89 20.74 36.31
N PRO A 12 -50.42 19.59 35.80
CA PRO A 12 -50.21 18.25 36.40
C PRO A 12 -50.33 17.04 35.43
N HIS A 13 -49.84 15.85 35.81
CA HIS A 13 -50.68 14.65 36.01
C HIS A 13 -49.85 13.38 36.24
N ARG A 14 -50.38 12.62 37.18
CA ARG A 14 -49.98 11.35 37.77
C ARG A 14 -50.51 10.22 36.88
N SER A 15 -49.70 9.23 36.51
CA SER A 15 -50.20 7.96 35.97
C SER A 15 -49.31 6.76 36.28
N PHE A 16 -49.96 5.82 36.96
CA PHE A 16 -49.89 4.36 36.97
C PHE A 16 -48.57 3.61 36.76
N MET A 17 -48.28 2.81 37.78
CA MET A 17 -47.35 1.69 37.79
C MET A 17 -47.86 0.56 36.88
N THR A 18 -46.98 0.03 36.03
CA THR A 18 -46.96 -1.38 35.68
C THR A 18 -45.51 -1.85 35.76
N ALA A 19 -45.32 -2.92 36.52
CA ALA A 19 -44.04 -3.56 36.75
C ALA A 19 -43.90 -4.72 35.77
N GLU A 20 -42.90 -4.69 34.92
CA GLU A 20 -42.36 -5.88 34.28
C GLU A 20 -40.83 -5.85 34.37
N GLY A 21 -40.29 -6.94 34.91
CA GLY A 21 -38.89 -7.10 35.20
C GLY A 21 -38.05 -7.15 33.93
N SER A 22 -37.01 -6.33 33.90
CA SER A 22 -35.95 -6.44 32.91
C SER A 22 -34.59 -6.49 33.60
N VAL A 23 -33.81 -7.46 33.15
CA VAL A 23 -32.50 -7.88 33.64
C VAL A 23 -31.54 -6.69 33.66
N LEU A 24 -30.99 -6.40 34.84
CA LEU A 24 -29.96 -5.38 35.06
C LEU A 24 -28.66 -5.77 34.35
N VAL A 25 -28.45 -5.22 33.16
CA VAL A 25 -27.11 -5.07 32.57
C VAL A 25 -26.44 -3.86 33.24
N PRO A 26 -25.21 -3.98 33.78
CA PRO A 26 -24.53 -2.88 34.42
C PRO A 26 -24.32 -1.72 33.44
N ARG A 27 -24.94 -0.59 33.78
CA ARG A 27 -24.85 0.70 33.08
C ARG A 27 -23.39 1.17 33.14
N GLN A 28 -22.67 1.02 32.02
CA GLN A 28 -21.36 1.63 31.85
C GLN A 28 -21.48 3.13 32.08
N SER A 29 -20.62 3.63 32.97
CA SER A 29 -20.44 5.04 33.27
C SER A 29 -20.18 5.81 31.97
N SER A 30 -21.18 6.56 31.54
CA SER A 30 -21.11 7.53 30.45
C SER A 30 -20.07 8.59 30.80
N SER A 31 -18.81 8.37 30.40
CA SER A 31 -17.81 9.42 30.34
C SER A 31 -18.28 10.46 29.32
N ALA A 32 -18.47 11.70 29.75
CA ALA A 32 -18.84 12.80 28.87
C ALA A 32 -17.86 12.89 27.68
N PRO A 33 -18.32 13.21 26.46
CA PRO A 33 -17.45 13.36 25.31
C PRO A 33 -16.47 14.50 25.55
N LEU A 34 -15.17 14.22 25.54
CA LEU A 34 -14.14 15.26 25.56
C LEU A 34 -14.25 16.04 24.25
N GLU A 35 -14.61 17.32 24.38
CA GLU A 35 -14.78 18.27 23.29
C GLU A 35 -13.39 18.58 22.67
N GLY A 36 -13.32 18.67 21.33
CA GLY A 36 -12.05 18.63 20.59
C GLY A 36 -11.05 19.76 20.92
N ASP A 37 -11.51 20.85 21.53
CA ASP A 37 -10.71 22.01 21.90
C ASP A 37 -9.76 21.74 23.07
N ASP A 38 -10.06 20.74 23.91
CA ASP A 38 -9.22 20.42 25.07
C ASP A 38 -7.88 19.79 24.69
N ILE A 39 -7.82 19.09 23.55
CA ILE A 39 -6.67 18.23 23.27
C ILE A 39 -5.51 18.99 22.63
N TRP A 40 -5.78 19.98 21.77
CA TRP A 40 -4.74 20.89 21.28
C TRP A 40 -4.14 21.73 22.39
N ASN A 41 -5.00 22.24 23.28
CA ASN A 41 -4.58 22.94 24.47
C ASN A 41 -3.74 22.02 25.36
N TYR A 42 -4.16 20.77 25.55
CA TYR A 42 -3.39 19.76 26.29
C TYR A 42 -2.01 19.50 25.68
N ALA A 43 -1.93 19.27 24.37
CA ALA A 43 -0.66 19.01 23.68
C ALA A 43 0.32 20.19 23.74
N LEU A 44 -0.20 21.41 23.55
CA LEU A 44 0.60 22.63 23.68
C LEU A 44 1.02 22.89 25.12
N ASN A 45 0.16 22.59 26.10
CA ASN A 45 0.49 22.69 27.52
C ASN A 45 1.57 21.67 27.91
N GLU A 46 1.52 20.46 27.34
CA GLU A 46 2.53 19.43 27.55
C GLU A 46 3.88 19.85 26.95
N TYR A 47 3.89 20.37 25.72
CA TYR A 47 5.09 20.94 25.09
C TYR A 47 5.69 22.08 25.93
N ARG A 48 4.83 22.99 26.44
CA ARG A 48 5.22 24.10 27.31
C ARG A 48 5.87 23.60 28.61
N ALA A 49 5.24 22.64 29.28
CA ALA A 49 5.75 22.07 30.53
C ALA A 49 7.14 21.44 30.37
N CYS A 50 7.46 20.95 29.19
CA CYS A 50 8.69 20.21 28.95
C CYS A 50 9.90 21.07 28.51
N LEU A 51 9.68 22.20 27.84
CA LEU A 51 10.78 23.07 27.37
C LEU A 51 11.04 24.31 28.24
N ASP A 52 10.16 24.59 29.20
CA ASP A 52 10.14 25.85 29.95
C ASP A 52 10.10 27.07 29.00
N ILE A 53 9.48 26.89 27.84
CA ILE A 53 9.19 27.95 26.88
C ILE A 53 7.68 28.03 26.79
N ASP A 54 7.14 29.18 27.14
CA ASP A 54 5.74 29.43 26.86
C ASP A 54 5.57 29.78 25.37
N LEU A 55 5.06 28.83 24.59
CA LEU A 55 4.73 29.05 23.17
C LEU A 55 3.65 30.12 22.95
N ARG A 56 2.95 30.52 24.01
CA ARG A 56 1.91 31.56 24.04
C ARG A 56 2.41 32.86 24.64
N ASP A 57 3.69 32.92 25.04
CA ASP A 57 4.25 34.15 25.55
C ASP A 57 4.61 35.07 24.39
N ASN A 58 3.74 36.06 24.20
CA ASN A 58 3.88 37.13 23.21
C ASN A 58 5.11 38.01 23.46
N ALA A 59 5.89 37.77 24.52
CA ALA A 59 7.18 38.40 24.72
C ALA A 59 8.23 37.97 23.69
N SER A 60 8.11 36.79 23.08
CA SER A 60 9.01 36.41 21.98
C SER A 60 8.58 37.13 20.69
N SER A 61 9.48 37.91 20.08
CA SER A 61 9.21 38.62 18.82
C SER A 61 8.68 37.67 17.73
N LEU A 62 9.24 36.46 17.70
CA LEU A 62 8.85 35.37 16.81
C LEU A 62 7.37 34.97 16.89
N ALA A 63 6.81 34.85 18.10
CA ALA A 63 5.40 34.51 18.26
C ALA A 63 4.51 35.64 17.72
N ARG A 64 4.90 36.90 17.94
CA ARG A 64 4.20 38.07 17.39
C ARG A 64 4.29 38.13 15.86
N ASP A 65 5.44 37.79 15.29
CA ASP A 65 5.63 37.78 13.83
C ASP A 65 4.77 36.69 13.18
N LEU A 66 4.71 35.49 13.79
CA LEU A 66 3.81 34.41 13.34
C LEU A 66 2.32 34.75 13.56
N GLU A 67 1.97 35.49 14.61
CA GLU A 67 0.62 36.01 14.84
C GLU A 67 0.16 36.94 13.70
N LEU A 68 1.07 37.69 13.08
CA LEU A 68 0.77 38.58 11.96
C LEU A 68 0.68 37.86 10.61
N CYS A 69 1.21 36.64 10.50
CA CYS A 69 1.15 35.87 9.26
C CYS A 69 -0.28 35.43 8.91
N SER A 70 -0.65 35.62 7.65
CA SER A 70 -1.95 35.34 7.05
C SER A 70 -1.93 34.20 6.04
N ASN A 71 -0.75 33.85 5.51
CA ASN A 71 -0.58 32.79 4.51
C ASN A 71 0.72 31.99 4.73
N THR A 72 0.85 30.86 4.02
CA THR A 72 2.01 29.97 4.15
C THR A 72 3.33 30.66 3.81
N ASP A 73 3.37 31.49 2.77
CA ASP A 73 4.62 32.13 2.34
C ASP A 73 5.14 33.10 3.42
N GLU A 74 4.25 33.87 4.07
CA GLU A 74 4.60 34.71 5.22
C GLU A 74 5.10 33.88 6.42
N ILE A 75 4.48 32.74 6.72
CA ILE A 75 4.96 31.82 7.76
C ILE A 75 6.36 31.31 7.40
N LEU A 76 6.57 30.88 6.16
CA LEU A 76 7.87 30.38 5.69
C LEU A 76 8.94 31.46 5.72
N ASP A 77 8.60 32.72 5.41
CA ASP A 77 9.52 33.84 5.50
C ASP A 77 9.88 34.10 6.98
N VAL A 78 8.94 34.07 7.93
CA VAL A 78 9.25 34.20 9.37
C VAL A 78 10.09 33.02 9.89
N LEU A 79 9.78 31.78 9.48
CA LEU A 79 10.59 30.60 9.82
C LEU A 79 11.99 30.69 9.20
N GLN A 80 12.08 31.23 7.99
CA GLN A 80 13.35 31.45 7.30
C GLN A 80 14.15 32.56 7.96
N ASP A 81 13.55 33.67 8.36
CA ASP A 81 14.20 34.77 9.10
C ASP A 81 14.73 34.27 10.45
N ALA A 82 13.93 33.44 11.14
CA ALA A 82 14.37 32.74 12.35
C ALA A 82 15.57 31.80 12.08
N SER A 83 15.71 31.31 10.84
CA SER A 83 16.84 30.50 10.38
C SER A 83 18.00 31.31 9.75
N GLU A 84 17.77 32.55 9.30
CA GLU A 84 18.72 33.41 8.61
C GLU A 84 19.50 34.30 9.58
N CYS A 85 18.87 34.66 10.71
CA CYS A 85 19.56 35.19 11.90
C CYS A 85 20.73 34.27 12.35
N LEU A 86 20.73 33.02 11.88
CA LEU A 86 21.72 31.97 12.15
C LEU A 86 22.85 31.90 11.09
N SER A 87 22.64 32.54 9.93
CA SER A 87 23.48 32.39 8.73
C SER A 87 24.48 33.52 8.51
N ASP A 88 24.42 34.60 9.30
CA ASP A 88 25.34 35.77 9.23
C ASP A 88 26.83 35.40 9.33
N ARG A 89 27.17 34.16 9.74
CA ARG A 89 28.55 33.64 9.79
C ARG A 89 28.96 32.73 8.62
N ARG A 90 28.08 32.41 7.66
CA ARG A 90 28.45 31.64 6.45
C ARG A 90 27.83 32.26 5.20
N GLN A 91 28.69 32.73 4.30
CA GLN A 91 28.33 33.13 2.94
C GLN A 91 27.45 32.07 2.24
N GLY A 92 26.17 32.39 2.04
CA GLY A 92 25.38 31.89 0.91
C GLY A 92 24.26 30.89 1.21
N SER A 93 23.04 31.40 1.08
CA SER A 93 21.68 30.85 0.85
C SER A 93 21.40 29.36 0.51
N LYS A 94 22.36 28.47 0.28
CA LYS A 94 22.06 27.09 -0.19
C LYS A 94 21.38 26.24 0.89
N ALA A 95 21.89 26.25 2.12
CA ALA A 95 21.31 25.47 3.22
C ALA A 95 19.92 25.99 3.61
N SER A 96 19.75 27.33 3.70
CA SER A 96 18.46 27.98 3.94
C SER A 96 17.44 27.62 2.85
N ARG A 97 17.81 27.67 1.55
CA ARG A 97 16.92 27.25 0.45
C ARG A 97 16.53 25.78 0.52
N VAL A 98 17.47 24.91 0.87
CA VAL A 98 17.21 23.47 1.03
C VAL A 98 16.28 23.21 2.20
N LEU A 99 16.48 23.91 3.32
CA LEU A 99 15.61 23.84 4.50
C LEU A 99 14.22 24.40 4.20
N ARG A 100 14.11 25.57 3.54
CA ARG A 100 12.84 26.13 3.07
C ARG A 100 12.09 25.12 2.18
N GLY A 101 12.82 24.46 1.28
CA GLY A 101 12.27 23.40 0.43
C GLY A 101 11.72 22.20 1.22
N ALA A 102 12.36 21.82 2.33
CA ALA A 102 11.89 20.73 3.20
C ALA A 102 10.76 21.17 4.16
N LEU A 103 10.77 22.42 4.61
CA LEU A 103 9.74 22.98 5.50
C LEU A 103 8.45 23.29 4.77
N ARG A 104 8.50 23.70 3.50
CA ARG A 104 7.32 24.13 2.74
C ARG A 104 6.19 23.09 2.75
N PRO A 105 6.42 21.81 2.40
CA PRO A 105 5.37 20.79 2.47
C PRO A 105 4.80 20.58 3.89
N VAL A 106 5.63 20.72 4.92
CA VAL A 106 5.21 20.61 6.34
C VAL A 106 4.29 21.78 6.70
N VAL A 107 4.65 23.01 6.31
CA VAL A 107 3.88 24.22 6.62
C VAL A 107 2.57 24.26 5.82
N ASP A 108 2.62 24.01 4.51
CA ASP A 108 1.41 23.88 3.65
C ASP A 108 0.49 22.80 4.19
N GLY A 109 1.12 21.66 4.51
CA GLY A 109 0.65 20.57 5.33
C GLY A 109 -0.28 20.98 6.47
N LEU A 110 0.34 21.54 7.50
CA LEU A 110 -0.28 21.93 8.75
C LEU A 110 -1.27 23.08 8.56
N SER A 111 -0.99 24.05 7.68
CA SER A 111 -1.91 25.15 7.38
C SER A 111 -3.23 24.65 6.81
N ALA A 112 -3.21 23.68 5.87
CA ALA A 112 -4.44 23.07 5.34
C ALA A 112 -5.22 22.35 6.43
N ILE A 113 -4.53 21.57 7.28
CA ILE A 113 -5.13 20.85 8.42
C ILE A 113 -5.81 21.83 9.38
N LEU A 114 -5.09 22.89 9.75
CA LEU A 114 -5.58 23.91 10.67
C LEU A 114 -6.78 24.65 10.07
N ASN A 115 -6.72 25.04 8.80
CA ASN A 115 -7.82 25.73 8.10
C ASN A 115 -9.07 24.85 7.97
N THR A 116 -8.92 23.57 7.62
CA THR A 116 -10.07 22.64 7.55
C THR A 116 -10.63 22.33 8.94
N SER A 117 -9.78 22.28 9.98
CA SER A 117 -10.26 22.14 11.36
C SER A 117 -10.95 23.40 11.91
N ALA A 118 -10.59 24.58 11.38
CA ALA A 118 -11.07 25.89 11.82
C ALA A 118 -12.51 26.20 11.43
N GLU A 119 -13.16 25.42 10.55
CA GLU A 119 -14.63 25.49 10.37
C GLU A 119 -15.40 25.11 11.66
N THR A 120 -14.73 24.52 12.66
CA THR A 120 -15.27 24.30 14.02
C THR A 120 -14.93 25.44 15.00
N ALA A 121 -13.99 26.32 14.66
CA ALA A 121 -13.37 27.29 15.58
C ALA A 121 -13.43 28.76 15.11
N SER A 122 -14.14 29.06 14.02
CA SER A 122 -14.33 30.42 13.47
C SER A 122 -14.99 31.41 14.44
N GLY A 123 -15.52 30.93 15.58
CA GLY A 123 -16.07 31.79 16.64
C GLY A 123 -15.10 32.28 17.71
N ILE A 124 -13.89 31.70 17.88
CA ILE A 124 -13.14 31.87 19.15
C ILE A 124 -11.67 32.28 18.99
N GLY A 125 -11.11 32.40 17.78
CA GLY A 125 -9.71 32.85 17.66
C GLY A 125 -8.77 31.97 18.51
N VAL A 126 -8.91 30.65 18.35
CA VAL A 126 -8.27 29.66 19.23
C VAL A 126 -6.75 29.86 19.20
N PRO A 127 -6.11 30.25 20.32
CA PRO A 127 -4.70 30.67 20.39
C PRO A 127 -3.70 29.51 20.34
N GLY A 128 -4.00 28.46 19.55
CA GLY A 128 -3.24 27.21 19.52
C GLY A 128 -2.70 26.81 18.15
N GLY A 129 -3.42 27.10 17.06
CA GLY A 129 -3.02 26.66 15.72
C GLY A 129 -1.65 27.20 15.29
N LYS A 130 -1.29 28.40 15.73
CA LYS A 130 0.03 29.00 15.46
C LYS A 130 1.16 28.44 16.34
N GLY A 131 0.82 27.78 17.45
CA GLY A 131 1.79 27.24 18.41
C GLY A 131 2.72 26.18 17.80
N ILE A 132 2.26 25.41 16.82
CA ILE A 132 3.11 24.44 16.11
C ILE A 132 4.18 25.13 15.25
N PHE A 133 3.85 26.25 14.60
CA PHE A 133 4.81 27.04 13.84
C PHE A 133 5.83 27.70 14.77
N THR A 134 5.39 28.16 15.96
CA THR A 134 6.29 28.64 17.00
C THR A 134 7.24 27.53 17.47
N ALA A 135 6.75 26.29 17.67
CA ALA A 135 7.59 25.15 18.01
C ALA A 135 8.65 24.85 16.94
N ILE A 136 8.28 24.89 15.65
CA ILE A 136 9.21 24.73 14.53
C ILE A 136 10.26 25.85 14.54
N ALA A 137 9.87 27.12 14.67
CA ALA A 137 10.84 28.21 14.72
C ALA A 137 11.76 28.14 15.95
N VAL A 138 11.25 27.69 17.10
CA VAL A 138 12.09 27.44 18.29
C VAL A 138 13.12 26.34 18.03
N LEU A 139 12.73 25.27 17.32
CA LEU A 139 13.64 24.22 16.89
C LEU A 139 14.72 24.76 15.93
N LEU A 140 14.33 25.56 14.94
CA LEU A 140 15.26 26.19 14.00
C LEU A 140 16.24 27.10 14.74
N LYS A 141 15.75 27.94 15.64
CA LYS A 141 16.59 28.82 16.48
C LYS A 141 17.52 28.05 17.41
N ALA A 142 17.10 26.88 17.90
CA ALA A 142 17.98 26.02 18.68
C ALA A 142 19.15 25.46 17.82
N ALA A 143 18.91 25.23 16.53
CA ALA A 143 19.91 24.71 15.59
C ALA A 143 20.92 25.76 15.08
N ASP A 144 20.85 26.98 15.62
CA ASP A 144 21.80 28.04 15.32
C ASP A 144 23.25 27.62 15.57
N GLY A 145 24.14 28.02 14.66
CA GLY A 145 25.58 27.84 14.80
C GLY A 145 26.07 26.41 14.52
N VAL A 146 25.21 25.48 14.15
CA VAL A 146 25.60 24.07 13.96
C VAL A 146 25.25 23.62 12.55
N SER A 147 26.26 23.56 11.68
CA SER A 147 26.00 23.28 10.26
C SER A 147 25.56 21.85 9.98
N ALA A 148 25.98 20.90 10.81
CA ALA A 148 25.59 19.50 10.64
C ALA A 148 24.08 19.30 10.86
N THR A 149 23.46 20.05 11.78
CA THR A 149 22.04 19.89 12.13
C THR A 149 21.07 20.25 11.02
N TYR A 150 21.48 21.03 10.01
CA TYR A 150 20.58 21.40 8.92
C TYR A 150 20.22 20.21 8.02
N ASP A 151 21.18 19.31 7.77
CA ASP A 151 20.92 18.12 6.97
C ASP A 151 19.98 17.15 7.71
N ASP A 152 20.06 17.06 9.04
CA ASP A 152 19.17 16.19 9.82
C ASP A 152 17.81 16.82 10.08
N LEU A 153 17.76 18.15 10.26
CA LEU A 153 16.48 18.87 10.27
C LEU A 153 15.77 18.69 8.94
N LYS A 154 16.49 18.77 7.82
CA LYS A 154 15.94 18.48 6.49
C LYS A 154 15.39 17.05 6.43
N GLU A 155 16.11 16.05 6.93
CA GLU A 155 15.60 14.66 6.94
C GLU A 155 14.40 14.49 7.89
N LEU A 156 14.43 15.08 9.09
CA LEU A 156 13.32 15.08 10.04
C LEU A 156 12.07 15.69 9.40
N PHE A 157 12.20 16.88 8.78
CA PHE A 157 11.10 17.52 8.08
C PHE A 157 10.65 16.71 6.88
N GLY A 158 11.55 16.07 6.14
CA GLY A 158 11.20 15.15 5.05
C GLY A 158 10.36 13.96 5.52
N ARG A 159 10.64 13.42 6.72
CA ARG A 159 9.78 12.40 7.33
C ARG A 159 8.43 12.99 7.75
N LEU A 160 8.42 14.14 8.44
CA LEU A 160 7.21 14.88 8.83
C LEU A 160 6.31 15.23 7.62
N THR A 161 6.89 15.52 6.47
CA THR A 161 6.15 15.76 5.22
C THR A 161 5.28 14.56 4.86
N VAL A 162 5.83 13.35 4.83
CA VAL A 162 5.08 12.13 4.51
C VAL A 162 3.91 11.93 5.48
N TYR A 163 4.14 12.19 6.77
CA TYR A 163 3.10 12.11 7.80
C TYR A 163 1.98 13.13 7.57
N ILE A 164 2.34 14.38 7.31
CA ILE A 164 1.40 15.47 7.18
C ILE A 164 0.62 15.38 5.86
N GLU A 165 1.24 14.97 4.76
CA GLU A 165 0.56 14.74 3.48
C GLU A 165 -0.53 13.68 3.60
N ARG A 166 -0.24 12.55 4.27
CA ARG A 166 -1.25 11.53 4.57
C ARG A 166 -2.39 12.09 5.40
N LEU A 167 -2.04 12.86 6.43
CA LEU A 167 -3.02 13.48 7.32
C LEU A 167 -3.92 14.49 6.58
N GLN A 168 -3.37 15.27 5.66
CA GLN A 168 -4.12 16.18 4.80
C GLN A 168 -5.14 15.44 3.92
N GLN A 169 -4.75 14.32 3.31
CA GLN A 169 -5.68 13.54 2.49
C GLN A 169 -6.86 13.04 3.32
N ARG A 170 -6.62 12.68 4.58
CA ARG A 170 -7.66 12.15 5.45
C ARG A 170 -8.63 13.22 5.97
N ILE A 171 -8.13 14.42 6.27
CA ILE A 171 -8.98 15.53 6.74
C ILE A 171 -9.91 16.05 5.63
N LYS A 172 -9.58 15.83 4.35
CA LYS A 172 -10.49 16.14 3.23
C LYS A 172 -11.72 15.23 3.18
N ALA A 173 -11.69 14.08 3.85
CA ALA A 173 -12.83 13.18 3.95
C ALA A 173 -13.65 13.46 5.23
N PRO A 174 -14.99 13.26 5.23
CA PRO A 174 -15.81 13.38 6.43
C PRO A 174 -15.28 12.44 7.53
N MET A 175 -14.78 13.02 8.63
CA MET A 175 -14.17 12.23 9.71
C MET A 175 -15.19 11.84 10.77
N ALA A 176 -15.38 10.54 10.99
CA ALA A 176 -16.08 10.03 12.18
C ALA A 176 -15.35 10.45 13.47
N GLY A 177 -16.08 10.56 14.59
CA GLY A 177 -15.54 11.05 15.87
C GLY A 177 -14.31 10.27 16.38
N GLY A 178 -14.24 8.96 16.12
CA GLY A 178 -13.07 8.13 16.46
C GLY A 178 -11.81 8.49 15.67
N THR A 179 -11.98 8.74 14.37
CA THR A 179 -10.90 9.13 13.45
C THR A 179 -10.34 10.52 13.81
N ARG A 180 -11.18 11.46 14.24
CA ARG A 180 -10.74 12.78 14.76
C ARG A 180 -9.78 12.63 15.95
N LYS A 181 -10.06 11.71 16.89
CA LYS A 181 -9.20 11.47 18.06
C LYS A 181 -7.81 10.97 17.68
N ILE A 182 -7.72 10.14 16.64
CA ILE A 182 -6.44 9.60 16.14
C ILE A 182 -5.61 10.69 15.47
N VAL A 183 -6.23 11.54 14.65
CA VAL A 183 -5.57 12.70 14.04
C VAL A 183 -4.95 13.60 15.09
N ILE A 184 -5.74 13.92 16.12
CA ILE A 184 -5.27 14.76 17.20
C ILE A 184 -4.09 14.09 17.94
N LYS A 185 -4.19 12.80 18.27
CA LYS A 185 -3.09 12.03 18.88
C LYS A 185 -1.82 12.06 18.03
N THR A 186 -1.97 12.00 16.71
CA THR A 186 -0.87 12.09 15.75
C THR A 186 -0.18 13.46 15.82
N LEU A 187 -0.95 14.54 15.87
CA LEU A 187 -0.42 15.90 15.99
C LEU A 187 0.31 16.14 17.32
N VAL A 188 -0.17 15.52 18.42
CA VAL A 188 0.52 15.55 19.72
C VAL A 188 1.90 14.89 19.60
N GLU A 189 2.02 13.74 18.96
CA GLU A 189 3.32 13.08 18.79
C GLU A 189 4.26 13.86 17.88
N VAL A 190 3.74 14.54 16.85
CA VAL A 190 4.56 15.46 16.04
C VAL A 190 5.15 16.56 16.92
N LEU A 191 4.35 17.18 17.80
CA LEU A 191 4.84 18.19 18.74
C LEU A 191 5.88 17.62 19.71
N ARG A 192 5.67 16.42 20.26
CA ARG A 192 6.66 15.74 21.14
C ARG A 192 7.96 15.41 20.41
N ALA A 193 7.90 15.05 19.13
CA ALA A 193 9.10 14.82 18.32
C ALA A 193 9.90 16.11 18.10
N LEU A 194 9.23 17.21 17.75
CA LEU A 194 9.86 18.54 17.61
C LEU A 194 10.47 19.02 18.93
N GLU A 195 9.78 18.77 20.04
CA GLU A 195 10.22 19.11 21.38
C GLU A 195 11.51 18.36 21.77
N THR A 196 11.52 17.05 21.56
CA THR A 196 12.67 16.20 21.85
C THR A 196 13.87 16.62 21.00
N ALA A 197 13.63 16.90 19.70
CA ALA A 197 14.68 17.41 18.82
C ALA A 197 15.26 18.74 19.33
N THR A 198 14.38 19.69 19.69
CA THR A 198 14.78 21.00 20.23
C THR A 198 15.65 20.84 21.48
N ARG A 199 15.24 19.97 22.41
CA ARG A 199 15.95 19.71 23.66
C ARG A 199 17.34 19.12 23.42
N MET A 200 17.47 18.21 22.46
CA MET A 200 18.74 17.57 22.14
C MET A 200 19.73 18.56 21.52
N ILE A 201 19.24 19.42 20.62
CA ILE A 201 20.05 20.45 19.98
C ILE A 201 20.52 21.48 21.02
N ARG A 202 19.63 21.99 21.88
CA ARG A 202 19.98 22.95 22.95
C ARG A 202 21.03 22.46 23.92
N LYS A 203 21.06 21.15 24.22
CA LYS A 203 22.05 20.57 25.15
C LYS A 203 23.45 20.48 24.55
N GLY A 204 23.68 20.99 23.34
CA GLY A 204 24.97 20.86 22.62
C GLY A 204 25.33 19.41 22.31
N ARG A 205 24.41 18.47 22.52
CA ARG A 205 24.57 17.04 22.28
C ARG A 205 24.26 16.72 20.84
N ILE A 206 24.76 17.55 19.93
CA ILE A 206 24.40 17.46 18.52
C ILE A 206 25.04 16.22 17.92
N GLU A 207 26.32 15.97 18.17
CA GLU A 207 26.97 14.74 17.70
C GLU A 207 26.25 13.47 18.20
N ILE A 208 25.67 13.52 19.40
CA ILE A 208 24.79 12.48 19.93
C ILE A 208 23.46 12.49 19.18
N PHE A 209 22.78 13.63 19.02
CA PHE A 209 21.56 13.81 18.21
C PHE A 209 21.70 13.22 16.81
N LEU A 210 22.77 13.52 16.08
CA LEU A 210 23.10 12.93 14.78
C LEU A 210 23.22 11.42 14.85
N ASN A 211 24.00 10.92 15.79
CA ASN A 211 24.24 9.49 15.95
C ASN A 211 23.03 8.75 16.56
N THR A 212 22.07 9.47 17.13
CA THR A 212 20.94 8.92 17.86
C THR A 212 19.61 9.00 17.12
N LEU A 213 19.37 10.06 16.35
CA LEU A 213 18.25 10.18 15.41
C LEU A 213 18.33 9.11 14.32
N PHE A 214 19.55 8.64 14.01
CA PHE A 214 19.81 7.61 13.00
C PHE A 214 20.35 6.28 13.51
N THR A 215 20.63 6.13 14.81
CA THR A 215 21.17 4.85 15.28
C THR A 215 20.73 4.35 16.65
N LYS A 216 20.58 5.18 17.71
CA LYS A 216 20.49 4.65 19.10
C LYS A 216 19.82 5.50 20.22
N SER A 217 19.21 6.69 20.05
CA SER A 217 18.50 7.29 21.23
C SER A 217 17.12 6.68 21.36
N LYS A 218 16.86 6.11 22.54
CA LYS A 218 15.55 5.58 22.88
C LYS A 218 14.47 6.65 22.77
N ASP A 219 14.75 7.92 23.05
CA ASP A 219 13.71 8.93 23.21
C ASP A 219 13.17 9.48 21.88
N VAL A 220 14.03 9.93 20.95
CA VAL A 220 13.58 10.40 19.61
C VAL A 220 13.09 9.24 18.77
N GLN A 221 13.78 8.10 18.84
CA GLN A 221 13.34 6.91 18.12
C GLN A 221 12.01 6.39 18.69
N SER A 222 11.78 6.45 20.01
CA SER A 222 10.48 6.14 20.61
C SER A 222 9.41 7.11 20.12
N ALA A 223 9.67 8.42 20.05
CA ALA A 223 8.70 9.38 19.52
C ALA A 223 8.35 9.11 18.04
N ILE A 224 9.36 8.83 17.20
CA ILE A 224 9.15 8.46 15.79
C ILE A 224 8.44 7.10 15.67
N GLN A 225 8.82 6.11 16.45
CA GLN A 225 8.17 4.78 16.47
C GLN A 225 6.74 4.85 17.01
N ASN A 226 6.47 5.73 17.98
CA ASN A 226 5.13 6.00 18.47
C ASN A 226 4.29 6.66 17.39
N LEU A 227 4.87 7.59 16.61
CA LEU A 227 4.22 8.20 15.46
C LEU A 227 3.92 7.14 14.37
N GLU A 228 4.87 6.26 14.06
CA GLU A 228 4.67 5.12 13.14
C GLU A 228 3.60 4.15 13.66
N THR A 229 3.58 3.87 14.96
CA THR A 229 2.57 3.00 15.59
C THR A 229 1.19 3.61 15.50
N ILE A 230 1.06 4.91 15.79
CA ILE A 230 -0.20 5.64 15.67
C ILE A 230 -0.65 5.70 14.22
N MET A 231 0.27 5.82 13.26
CA MET A 231 -0.07 5.69 11.84
C MET A 231 -0.59 4.30 11.50
N MET A 232 0.02 3.24 11.99
CA MET A 232 -0.49 1.89 11.73
C MET A 232 -1.90 1.72 12.33
N ASP A 233 -2.15 2.27 13.52
CA ASP A 233 -3.48 2.27 14.12
C ASP A 233 -4.47 3.11 13.30
N GLU A 234 -4.02 4.23 12.74
CA GLU A 234 -4.76 5.11 11.84
C GLU A 234 -5.14 4.40 10.54
N GLU A 235 -4.19 3.70 9.90
CA GLU A 235 -4.41 2.91 8.68
C GLU A 235 -5.41 1.78 8.95
N ARG A 236 -5.26 1.08 10.08
CA ARG A 236 -6.20 0.02 10.49
C ARG A 236 -7.59 0.58 10.77
N MET A 237 -7.69 1.77 11.35
CA MET A 237 -8.97 2.43 11.56
C MET A 237 -9.60 2.87 10.24
N ALA A 238 -8.82 3.39 9.28
CA ALA A 238 -9.34 3.72 7.94
C ALA A 238 -9.88 2.49 7.22
N ILE A 239 -9.17 1.36 7.28
CA ILE A 239 -9.66 0.08 6.74
C ILE A 239 -10.96 -0.32 7.42
N THR A 240 -11.06 -0.16 8.74
CA THR A 240 -12.27 -0.46 9.49
C THR A 240 -13.44 0.45 9.07
N ASP A 241 -13.20 1.76 8.93
CA ASP A 241 -14.20 2.75 8.47
C ASP A 241 -14.71 2.39 7.06
N VAL A 242 -13.81 1.97 6.15
CA VAL A 242 -14.19 1.50 4.81
C VAL A 242 -15.05 0.23 4.89
N VAL A 243 -14.70 -0.74 5.73
CA VAL A 243 -15.47 -1.98 5.88
C VAL A 243 -16.86 -1.68 6.47
N VAL A 244 -16.96 -0.78 7.45
CA VAL A 244 -18.25 -0.33 8.00
C VAL A 244 -19.07 0.35 6.92
N GLY A 245 -18.48 1.28 6.16
CA GLY A 245 -19.15 1.94 5.04
C GLY A 245 -19.59 0.97 3.94
N MET A 246 -18.80 -0.07 3.65
CA MET A 246 -19.20 -1.15 2.71
C MET A 246 -20.37 -1.97 3.26
N HIS A 247 -20.43 -2.21 4.56
CA HIS A 247 -21.56 -2.92 5.18
C HIS A 247 -22.84 -2.07 5.13
N GLU A 248 -22.75 -0.77 5.41
CA GLU A 248 -23.87 0.17 5.26
C GLU A 248 -24.34 0.22 3.80
N LEU A 249 -23.43 0.38 2.84
CA LEU A 249 -23.76 0.36 1.42
C LEU A 249 -24.38 -0.98 0.99
N SER A 250 -23.88 -2.10 1.50
CA SER A 250 -24.46 -3.42 1.24
C SER A 250 -25.87 -3.53 1.80
N SER A 251 -26.14 -2.97 2.98
CA SER A 251 -27.47 -2.91 3.59
C SER A 251 -28.41 -2.07 2.72
N ASP A 252 -27.96 -0.92 2.22
CA ASP A 252 -28.73 -0.05 1.33
C ASP A 252 -29.04 -0.73 -0.01
N VAL A 253 -28.06 -1.41 -0.61
CA VAL A 253 -28.26 -2.19 -1.85
C VAL A 253 -29.26 -3.33 -1.63
N LEU A 254 -29.23 -3.99 -0.47
CA LEU A 254 -30.26 -4.97 -0.11
C LEU A 254 -31.64 -4.32 0.05
N GLY A 255 -31.71 -3.12 0.64
CA GLY A 255 -32.94 -2.33 0.74
C GLY A 255 -33.50 -1.89 -0.63
N ILE A 256 -32.62 -1.52 -1.57
CA ILE A 256 -33.00 -1.23 -2.96
C ILE A 256 -33.51 -2.50 -3.64
N ARG A 257 -32.84 -3.63 -3.45
CA ARG A 257 -33.25 -4.92 -4.01
C ARG A 257 -34.63 -5.34 -3.51
N THR A 258 -34.91 -5.21 -2.21
CA THR A 258 -36.24 -5.51 -1.66
C THR A 258 -37.31 -4.58 -2.24
N SER A 259 -37.00 -3.28 -2.35
CA SER A 259 -37.89 -2.30 -2.98
C SER A 259 -38.18 -2.64 -4.46
N LEU A 260 -37.17 -3.07 -5.22
CA LEU A 260 -37.33 -3.53 -6.61
C LEU A 260 -38.19 -4.79 -6.71
N THR A 261 -38.03 -5.75 -5.79
CA THR A 261 -38.90 -6.94 -5.77
C THR A 261 -40.35 -6.61 -5.46
N THR A 262 -40.60 -5.64 -4.56
CA THR A 262 -41.95 -5.14 -4.27
C THR A 262 -42.57 -4.45 -5.48
N LEU A 263 -41.79 -3.62 -6.19
CA LEU A 263 -42.25 -2.99 -7.43
C LEU A 263 -42.53 -4.00 -8.55
N ALA A 264 -41.68 -5.01 -8.71
CA ALA A 264 -41.90 -6.08 -9.68
C ALA A 264 -43.22 -6.83 -9.40
N THR A 265 -43.47 -7.15 -8.13
CA THR A 265 -44.72 -7.78 -7.69
C THR A 265 -45.94 -6.89 -7.98
N GLY A 266 -45.86 -5.60 -7.65
CA GLY A 266 -46.93 -4.65 -7.97
C GLY A 266 -47.19 -4.50 -9.48
N ASN A 267 -46.14 -4.60 -10.31
CA ASN A 267 -46.27 -4.57 -11.77
C ASN A 267 -46.98 -5.82 -12.31
N GLU A 268 -46.73 -7.00 -11.74
CA GLU A 268 -47.46 -8.23 -12.08
C GLU A 268 -48.95 -8.13 -11.72
N GLU A 269 -49.28 -7.56 -10.55
CA GLU A 269 -50.67 -7.30 -10.15
C GLU A 269 -51.37 -6.35 -11.13
N LEU A 270 -50.71 -5.26 -11.52
CA LEU A 270 -51.23 -4.34 -12.54
C LEU A 270 -51.44 -5.03 -13.88
N GLN A 271 -50.51 -5.89 -14.30
CA GLN A 271 -50.64 -6.65 -15.55
C GLN A 271 -51.84 -7.60 -15.52
N GLN A 272 -52.12 -8.24 -14.38
CA GLN A 272 -53.33 -9.06 -14.20
C GLN A 272 -54.61 -8.22 -14.26
N VAL A 273 -54.61 -7.02 -13.66
CA VAL A 273 -55.75 -6.10 -13.75
C VAL A 273 -56.00 -5.70 -15.20
N VAL A 274 -54.96 -5.35 -15.95
CA VAL A 274 -55.05 -5.01 -17.39
C VAL A 274 -55.65 -6.17 -18.19
N GLN A 275 -55.19 -7.40 -17.98
CA GLN A 275 -55.74 -8.58 -18.66
C GLN A 275 -57.22 -8.80 -18.33
N ARG A 276 -57.63 -8.61 -17.07
CA ARG A 276 -59.05 -8.69 -16.68
C ARG A 276 -59.89 -7.61 -17.33
N THR A 277 -59.38 -6.38 -17.43
CA THR A 277 -60.08 -5.29 -18.12
C THR A 277 -60.21 -5.55 -19.61
N ASP A 278 -59.17 -6.09 -20.26
CA ASP A 278 -59.21 -6.46 -21.68
C ASP A 278 -60.26 -7.54 -21.95
N LEU A 279 -60.28 -8.60 -21.13
CA LEU A 279 -61.31 -9.65 -21.21
C LEU A 279 -62.72 -9.09 -21.01
N THR A 280 -62.88 -8.17 -20.05
CA THR A 280 -64.17 -7.53 -19.79
C THR A 280 -64.62 -6.66 -20.96
N THR A 281 -63.72 -5.87 -21.53
CA THR A 281 -63.98 -5.05 -22.73
C THR A 281 -64.33 -5.92 -23.94
N GLN A 282 -63.61 -7.04 -24.16
CA GLN A 282 -63.93 -7.99 -25.22
C GLN A 282 -65.32 -8.61 -25.05
N ASN A 283 -65.69 -9.02 -23.81
CA ASN A 283 -67.02 -9.55 -23.51
C ASN A 283 -68.13 -8.52 -23.75
N ILE A 284 -67.90 -7.25 -23.38
CA ILE A 284 -68.85 -6.15 -23.63
C ILE A 284 -69.03 -5.93 -25.13
N LEU A 285 -67.93 -5.90 -25.90
CA LEU A 285 -67.97 -5.75 -27.36
C LEU A 285 -68.75 -6.90 -28.02
N ALA A 286 -68.44 -8.14 -27.67
CA ALA A 286 -69.16 -9.31 -28.18
C ALA A 286 -70.67 -9.25 -27.85
N ARG A 287 -71.03 -8.83 -26.63
CA ARG A 287 -72.43 -8.65 -26.23
C ARG A 287 -73.13 -7.55 -27.03
N LEU A 288 -72.47 -6.44 -27.31
CA LEU A 288 -73.01 -5.35 -28.12
C LEU A 288 -73.19 -5.78 -29.59
N GLU A 289 -72.27 -6.56 -30.14
CA GLU A 289 -72.39 -7.13 -31.48
C GLU A 289 -73.57 -8.10 -31.58
N ALA A 290 -73.71 -9.01 -30.61
CA ALA A 290 -74.86 -9.89 -30.52
C ALA A 290 -76.18 -9.11 -30.42
N GLN A 291 -76.20 -8.02 -29.64
CA GLN A 291 -77.38 -7.15 -29.52
C GLN A 291 -77.70 -6.40 -30.82
N ARG A 292 -76.69 -5.94 -31.56
CA ARG A 292 -76.87 -5.32 -32.88
C ARG A 292 -77.45 -6.32 -33.88
N GLU A 293 -76.98 -7.56 -33.86
CA GLU A 293 -77.50 -8.62 -34.74
C GLU A 293 -78.96 -8.96 -34.43
N ILE A 294 -79.32 -9.07 -33.14
CA ILE A 294 -80.72 -9.24 -32.72
C ILE A 294 -81.58 -8.07 -33.21
N ARG A 295 -81.10 -6.82 -33.10
CA ARG A 295 -81.84 -5.64 -33.59
C ARG A 295 -82.00 -5.65 -35.12
N ARG A 296 -80.98 -6.05 -35.88
CA ARG A 296 -81.08 -6.21 -37.33
C ARG A 296 -82.15 -7.22 -37.71
N ARG A 297 -82.15 -8.39 -37.08
CA ARG A 297 -83.15 -9.44 -37.31
C ARG A 297 -84.57 -8.93 -37.03
N ARG A 298 -84.78 -8.29 -35.88
CA ARG A 298 -86.08 -7.68 -35.56
C ARG A 298 -86.51 -6.62 -36.57
N SER A 299 -85.59 -5.76 -37.03
CA SER A 299 -85.90 -4.75 -38.04
C SER A 299 -86.27 -5.38 -39.39
N ILE A 300 -85.63 -6.48 -39.78
CA ILE A 300 -85.98 -7.24 -40.99
C ILE A 300 -87.34 -7.89 -40.82
N ASP A 301 -87.60 -8.53 -39.67
CA ASP A 301 -88.89 -9.16 -39.36
C ASP A 301 -90.02 -8.12 -39.35
N GLU A 302 -89.82 -6.95 -38.74
CA GLU A 302 -90.77 -5.84 -38.74
C GLU A 302 -91.02 -5.29 -40.16
N ALA A 303 -89.96 -5.12 -40.97
CA ALA A 303 -90.10 -4.69 -42.36
C ALA A 303 -90.84 -5.73 -43.22
N MET A 304 -90.58 -7.02 -42.98
CA MET A 304 -91.26 -8.13 -43.65
C MET A 304 -92.74 -8.21 -43.23
N TYR A 305 -93.05 -8.08 -41.93
CA TYR A 305 -94.41 -7.99 -41.43
C TYR A 305 -95.16 -6.79 -42.02
N GLY A 306 -94.50 -5.62 -42.11
CA GLY A 306 -95.06 -4.43 -42.76
C GLY A 306 -95.37 -4.64 -44.25
N MET A 307 -94.47 -5.27 -45.00
CA MET A 307 -94.73 -5.65 -46.40
C MET A 307 -95.89 -6.64 -46.53
N LEU A 308 -95.97 -7.64 -45.65
CA LEU A 308 -97.06 -8.61 -45.66
C LEU A 308 -98.41 -7.93 -45.34
N GLN A 309 -98.45 -7.02 -44.36
CA GLN A 309 -99.65 -6.22 -44.08
C GLN A 309 -100.06 -5.33 -45.26
N GLU A 310 -99.11 -4.69 -45.93
CA GLU A 310 -99.38 -3.87 -47.11
C GLU A 310 -99.92 -4.73 -48.28
N LEU A 311 -99.39 -5.94 -48.48
CA LEU A 311 -99.90 -6.89 -49.47
C LEU A 311 -101.32 -7.37 -49.13
N ILE A 312 -101.57 -7.71 -47.86
CA ILE A 312 -102.90 -8.09 -47.37
C ILE A 312 -103.89 -6.94 -47.59
N ASN A 313 -103.52 -5.71 -47.21
CA ASN A 313 -104.35 -4.52 -47.40
C ASN A 313 -104.61 -4.18 -48.87
N ARG A 314 -103.65 -4.45 -49.78
CA ARG A 314 -103.83 -4.27 -51.24
C ARG A 314 -104.66 -5.38 -51.89
N SER A 315 -104.71 -6.57 -51.30
CA SER A 315 -105.42 -7.74 -51.84
C SER A 315 -106.91 -7.81 -51.48
N ALA A 316 -107.42 -6.88 -50.66
CA ALA A 316 -108.81 -6.89 -50.22
C ALA A 316 -109.53 -5.57 -50.54
N PRO A 317 -110.20 -5.43 -51.70
CA PRO A 317 -111.25 -4.45 -51.87
C PRO A 317 -112.56 -5.01 -51.28
N GLY A 318 -112.84 -4.60 -50.05
CA GLY A 318 -114.20 -4.57 -49.47
C GLY A 318 -114.71 -5.88 -48.88
N VAL A 319 -115.13 -5.82 -47.61
CA VAL A 319 -116.47 -6.14 -47.10
C VAL A 319 -116.42 -6.26 -45.57
N LEU A 320 -117.23 -5.40 -44.94
CA LEU A 320 -117.96 -5.46 -43.66
C LEU A 320 -117.26 -5.80 -42.31
N GLU A 321 -117.41 -4.81 -41.42
CA GLU A 321 -118.12 -4.85 -40.11
C GLU A 321 -117.73 -5.83 -38.99
N ASP A 322 -117.30 -5.18 -37.88
CA ASP A 322 -117.93 -5.20 -36.55
C ASP A 322 -117.88 -6.49 -35.71
N THR A 323 -117.19 -6.42 -34.55
CA THR A 323 -117.79 -6.49 -33.20
C THR A 323 -116.78 -6.88 -32.09
N THR A 324 -116.84 -6.10 -31.00
CA THR A 324 -116.74 -6.45 -29.55
C THR A 324 -115.47 -7.07 -28.90
N GLU A 325 -114.88 -6.23 -28.04
CA GLU A 325 -114.83 -6.34 -26.56
C GLU A 325 -114.11 -7.49 -25.78
N VAL A 326 -113.29 -7.03 -24.82
CA VAL A 326 -113.09 -7.52 -23.43
C VAL A 326 -112.15 -8.72 -23.19
N SER A 327 -111.00 -8.46 -22.52
CA SER A 327 -110.72 -8.98 -21.15
C SER A 327 -109.28 -8.73 -20.64
N LYS A 328 -109.22 -8.25 -19.40
CA LYS A 328 -108.08 -8.22 -18.45
C LYS A 328 -107.56 -9.61 -18.08
N ALA A 329 -106.25 -9.72 -17.84
CA ALA A 329 -105.57 -10.40 -16.69
C ALA A 329 -104.05 -10.28 -16.93
N LYS A 330 -103.24 -9.62 -16.08
CA LYS A 330 -102.76 -10.02 -14.75
C LYS A 330 -102.14 -11.42 -14.74
N GLU A 331 -100.81 -11.49 -14.79
CA GLU A 331 -100.01 -12.49 -14.06
C GLU A 331 -98.50 -12.19 -14.13
N THR A 332 -97.91 -12.00 -12.94
CA THR A 332 -96.50 -12.23 -12.60
C THR A 332 -96.17 -13.73 -12.67
N PRO A 333 -94.91 -14.13 -12.87
CA PRO A 333 -94.21 -14.84 -11.77
C PRO A 333 -92.67 -14.56 -11.76
N SER A 334 -92.08 -14.28 -10.60
CA SER A 334 -91.41 -15.20 -9.66
C SER A 334 -89.93 -15.48 -9.97
N ASP A 335 -89.11 -15.21 -8.96
CA ASP A 335 -87.76 -15.72 -8.74
C ASP A 335 -87.63 -17.24 -8.96
N VAL A 336 -86.48 -17.68 -9.49
CA VAL A 336 -85.89 -18.99 -9.19
C VAL A 336 -84.36 -18.87 -9.17
N ASP A 337 -83.80 -19.09 -7.99
CA ASP A 337 -82.42 -19.49 -7.72
C ASP A 337 -82.03 -20.76 -8.51
N VAL A 338 -80.83 -20.77 -9.11
CA VAL A 338 -80.12 -22.03 -9.41
C VAL A 338 -78.65 -21.89 -9.01
N GLN A 339 -78.33 -22.43 -7.84
CA GLN A 339 -77.03 -23.04 -7.54
C GLN A 339 -76.87 -24.31 -8.37
N ALA A 340 -75.68 -24.52 -8.96
CA ALA A 340 -74.87 -25.75 -8.87
C ALA A 340 -73.76 -25.71 -9.93
N GLY A 341 -72.53 -25.97 -9.50
CA GLY A 341 -71.34 -25.83 -10.34
C GLY A 341 -71.06 -27.02 -11.26
N THR A 342 -69.96 -26.93 -12.00
CA THR A 342 -69.17 -28.09 -12.42
C THR A 342 -67.73 -27.65 -12.69
N THR A 343 -66.82 -28.25 -11.93
CA THR A 343 -65.42 -28.55 -12.27
C THR A 343 -65.23 -29.00 -13.72
N VAL A 344 -64.09 -28.69 -14.34
CA VAL A 344 -63.14 -29.66 -14.90
C VAL A 344 -61.96 -28.93 -15.55
N ALA A 345 -60.77 -29.38 -15.20
CA ALA A 345 -59.47 -28.98 -15.70
C ALA A 345 -59.27 -29.29 -17.18
N SER A 346 -58.51 -28.46 -17.89
CA SER A 346 -57.61 -28.95 -18.94
C SER A 346 -56.48 -27.95 -19.20
N SER A 347 -55.26 -28.44 -18.98
CA SER A 347 -54.00 -27.85 -19.38
C SER A 347 -53.75 -28.13 -20.86
N PRO A 348 -53.04 -27.25 -21.58
CA PRO A 348 -52.22 -27.70 -22.69
C PRO A 348 -50.74 -27.39 -22.42
N LYS A 349 -49.95 -28.46 -22.34
CA LYS A 349 -48.51 -28.47 -22.59
C LYS A 349 -48.32 -28.54 -24.10
N ASP A 350 -47.86 -27.46 -24.72
CA ASP A 350 -47.25 -27.53 -26.05
C ASP A 350 -45.76 -27.25 -25.95
N ARG A 351 -44.99 -28.30 -26.25
CA ARG A 351 -43.53 -28.35 -26.25
C ARG A 351 -43.10 -28.40 -27.71
N ILE A 352 -42.71 -27.24 -28.26
CA ILE A 352 -42.16 -27.13 -29.62
C ILE A 352 -40.67 -27.47 -29.56
N HIS A 353 -40.28 -28.56 -30.24
CA HIS A 353 -38.89 -28.91 -30.53
C HIS A 353 -38.43 -28.15 -31.79
N LEU A 354 -37.43 -27.28 -31.65
CA LEU A 354 -36.72 -26.69 -32.78
C LEU A 354 -35.37 -27.40 -32.99
N HIS A 355 -35.21 -27.95 -34.19
CA HIS A 355 -33.99 -28.52 -34.74
C HIS A 355 -32.93 -27.42 -34.97
N THR A 356 -31.69 -27.70 -34.56
CA THR A 356 -30.47 -26.97 -34.96
C THR A 356 -29.62 -27.90 -35.83
N PRO A 357 -29.07 -27.46 -36.98
CA PRO A 357 -28.06 -28.24 -37.69
C PRO A 357 -26.63 -27.83 -37.30
N CYS A 358 -25.80 -28.84 -37.08
CA CYS A 358 -24.35 -28.77 -36.88
C CYS A 358 -23.63 -28.51 -38.22
N ASN A 359 -22.63 -27.63 -38.21
CA ASN A 359 -21.63 -27.50 -39.28
C ASN A 359 -20.31 -28.15 -38.83
N HIS A 360 -19.76 -29.03 -39.67
CA HIS A 360 -18.42 -29.60 -39.55
C HIS A 360 -17.33 -28.65 -40.12
N PRO A 361 -16.07 -28.77 -39.68
CA PRO A 361 -14.96 -27.95 -40.15
C PRO A 361 -14.22 -28.59 -41.35
N MET A 362 -13.74 -27.76 -42.27
CA MET A 362 -12.78 -28.14 -43.32
C MET A 362 -11.36 -28.25 -42.76
N GLN A 363 -10.66 -29.31 -43.15
CA GLN A 363 -9.24 -29.57 -42.93
C GLN A 363 -8.42 -29.33 -44.22
N SER A 364 -7.20 -28.80 -44.01
CA SER A 364 -5.93 -29.02 -44.76
C SER A 364 -5.76 -28.36 -46.15
N PRO A 365 -4.51 -28.19 -46.67
CA PRO A 365 -3.19 -28.76 -46.24
C PRO A 365 -2.09 -27.69 -46.03
N GLU A 366 -1.08 -27.89 -45.17
CA GLU A 366 0.09 -28.79 -45.30
C GLU A 366 0.94 -28.52 -46.55
N GLU A 367 1.97 -27.68 -46.40
CA GLU A 367 3.03 -27.49 -47.39
C GLU A 367 4.37 -27.92 -46.78
N GLN A 368 4.85 -29.07 -47.23
CA GLN A 368 6.16 -29.63 -46.93
C GLN A 368 7.23 -28.93 -47.79
N SER A 369 8.33 -28.51 -47.18
CA SER A 369 9.57 -28.23 -47.91
C SER A 369 10.77 -28.66 -47.08
N GLN A 370 11.48 -29.67 -47.60
CA GLN A 370 12.75 -30.18 -47.08
C GLN A 370 13.91 -29.24 -47.45
N PRO A 371 15.01 -29.22 -46.66
CA PRO A 371 16.10 -28.28 -46.84
C PRO A 371 17.19 -28.79 -47.78
N ALA A 372 17.76 -27.87 -48.57
CA ALA A 372 18.97 -28.08 -49.34
C ALA A 372 20.19 -28.16 -48.42
N THR A 373 20.92 -29.26 -48.56
CA THR A 373 22.21 -29.54 -47.95
C THR A 373 23.27 -28.71 -48.67
N VAL A 374 23.95 -27.79 -47.97
CA VAL A 374 25.17 -27.16 -48.45
C VAL A 374 26.31 -27.56 -47.51
N ASP A 375 27.19 -28.36 -48.09
CA ASP A 375 28.43 -28.87 -47.57
C ASP A 375 29.49 -27.77 -47.58
N LEU A 376 29.96 -27.34 -46.41
CA LEU A 376 31.15 -26.49 -46.27
C LEU A 376 31.97 -26.96 -45.06
N SER A 377 33.04 -27.71 -45.37
CA SER A 377 34.14 -28.01 -44.47
C SER A 377 34.84 -26.71 -43.97
N PRO A 378 35.27 -26.66 -42.70
CA PRO A 378 35.91 -25.47 -42.13
C PRO A 378 37.43 -25.48 -42.35
N ALA A 379 37.96 -24.35 -42.82
CA ALA A 379 39.38 -24.03 -42.75
C ALA A 379 39.76 -23.65 -41.32
N ALA A 380 40.70 -24.38 -40.74
CA ALA A 380 41.29 -24.10 -39.44
C ALA A 380 42.30 -22.94 -39.53
N PRO A 381 42.30 -21.98 -38.57
CA PRO A 381 43.47 -21.18 -38.28
C PRO A 381 44.15 -21.68 -37.00
N THR A 382 45.33 -22.24 -37.18
CA THR A 382 46.33 -22.50 -36.14
C THR A 382 46.77 -21.17 -35.52
N ASN A 383 46.40 -20.92 -34.27
CA ASN A 383 47.03 -19.91 -33.41
C ASN A 383 47.35 -20.55 -32.06
N ASN A 384 48.57 -21.05 -31.93
CA ASN A 384 49.16 -21.43 -30.65
C ASN A 384 49.52 -20.16 -29.85
N PRO A 385 49.03 -19.99 -28.62
CA PRO A 385 49.60 -19.02 -27.68
C PRO A 385 50.86 -19.60 -27.00
N PRO A 386 51.83 -18.76 -26.60
CA PRO A 386 53.07 -19.21 -26.00
C PRO A 386 52.84 -19.76 -24.58
N ALA A 387 53.47 -20.91 -24.32
CA ALA A 387 53.53 -21.55 -23.02
C ALA A 387 54.24 -20.63 -22.00
N TYR A 388 53.51 -20.17 -21.00
CA TYR A 388 54.10 -19.61 -19.78
C TYR A 388 54.31 -20.72 -18.77
N SER A 389 55.57 -20.99 -18.48
CA SER A 389 56.05 -21.90 -17.45
C SER A 389 55.63 -21.38 -16.07
N LEU A 390 54.82 -22.17 -15.34
CA LEU A 390 54.52 -21.96 -13.92
C LEU A 390 55.76 -22.28 -13.06
N PRO A 391 56.19 -21.41 -12.14
CA PRO A 391 57.17 -21.79 -11.13
C PRO A 391 56.53 -22.61 -10.02
N ALA A 392 57.32 -23.56 -9.53
CA ALA A 392 56.99 -24.56 -8.53
C ALA A 392 56.40 -23.99 -7.23
N ALA A 393 55.46 -24.75 -6.68
CA ALA A 393 54.83 -24.53 -5.39
C ALA A 393 55.86 -24.39 -4.25
N ALA A 394 55.98 -23.18 -3.70
CA ALA A 394 56.66 -22.94 -2.44
C ALA A 394 55.73 -23.34 -1.29
N ARG A 395 56.25 -24.19 -0.41
CA ARG A 395 55.62 -24.62 0.85
C ARG A 395 55.29 -23.41 1.73
N VAL A 396 54.05 -23.36 2.20
CA VAL A 396 53.57 -22.41 3.22
C VAL A 396 54.22 -22.76 4.56
N PRO A 397 54.89 -21.82 5.26
CA PRO A 397 55.34 -22.05 6.62
C PRO A 397 54.19 -21.84 7.61
N GLU A 398 54.06 -22.78 8.54
CA GLU A 398 53.22 -22.73 9.73
C GLU A 398 53.58 -21.51 10.59
N LEU A 399 52.69 -20.50 10.62
CA LEU A 399 52.85 -19.32 11.48
C LEU A 399 52.35 -19.63 12.89
N SER A 400 53.31 -19.95 13.77
CA SER A 400 53.15 -19.98 15.22
C SER A 400 52.83 -18.58 15.78
N LEU A 401 51.62 -18.39 16.30
CA LEU A 401 51.18 -17.19 17.01
C LEU A 401 51.83 -17.11 18.40
N ALA A 402 52.81 -16.20 18.56
CA ALA A 402 53.29 -15.76 19.86
C ALA A 402 52.37 -14.66 20.43
N PRO A 403 52.15 -14.58 21.77
CA PRO A 403 51.20 -13.65 22.36
C PRO A 403 51.77 -12.24 22.48
N PHE A 404 50.98 -11.27 22.00
CA PHE A 404 51.22 -9.84 22.06
C PHE A 404 50.89 -9.32 23.48
N GLN A 405 51.92 -9.08 24.31
CA GLN A 405 51.76 -8.39 25.59
C GLN A 405 51.66 -6.87 25.37
N ARG A 406 50.48 -6.29 25.65
CA ARG A 406 50.27 -4.84 25.63
C ARG A 406 50.40 -4.28 27.04
N ASN A 407 51.44 -3.47 27.21
CA ASN A 407 51.81 -2.77 28.44
C ASN A 407 50.86 -1.58 28.66
N ASN A 408 50.01 -1.62 29.68
CA ASN A 408 49.12 -0.53 30.08
C ASN A 408 49.49 -0.05 31.49
N ASN A 409 50.48 0.85 31.58
CA ASN A 409 50.69 1.69 32.75
C ASN A 409 50.05 3.06 32.50
N LYS A 410 48.88 3.31 33.09
CA LYS A 410 48.38 4.67 33.27
C LYS A 410 47.83 4.83 34.69
N ARG A 411 48.58 5.62 35.45
CA ARG A 411 48.30 6.17 36.79
C ARG A 411 46.85 6.64 36.90
N ILE A 412 46.17 6.19 37.94
CA ILE A 412 44.96 6.81 38.48
C ILE A 412 45.38 7.60 39.72
N VAL A 413 45.03 8.88 39.74
CA VAL A 413 45.15 9.79 40.89
C VAL A 413 43.84 9.71 41.67
N PRO A 414 43.83 9.63 43.02
CA PRO A 414 42.60 9.56 43.79
C PRO A 414 42.05 10.97 44.02
N HIS A 415 40.74 11.14 43.77
CA HIS A 415 39.98 12.28 44.28
C HIS A 415 39.12 11.82 45.44
N ASP A 416 39.33 12.50 46.56
CA ASP A 416 38.53 12.52 47.77
C ASP A 416 37.08 12.92 47.47
N THR A 417 36.12 12.14 47.98
CA THR A 417 34.75 12.61 48.21
C THR A 417 34.27 12.06 49.54
N SER A 418 34.41 12.89 50.57
CA SER A 418 33.74 12.75 51.85
C SER A 418 32.26 13.16 51.74
N GLY A 419 31.39 12.32 52.32
CA GLY A 419 30.14 12.71 52.97
C GLY A 419 28.95 13.01 52.06
N VAL A 420 27.93 12.15 52.11
CA VAL A 420 26.64 12.45 52.77
C VAL A 420 25.95 11.11 53.07
N ASP A 421 25.80 10.81 54.36
CA ASP A 421 24.90 9.78 54.91
C ASP A 421 23.44 10.21 54.74
N TRP A 422 22.64 9.42 54.02
CA TRP A 422 21.18 9.40 54.18
C TRP A 422 20.63 8.00 53.85
N PHE A 423 19.88 7.46 54.83
CA PHE A 423 19.05 6.25 54.82
C PHE A 423 19.73 4.88 54.88
N SER A 424 19.83 4.41 56.12
CA SER A 424 19.90 3.01 56.52
C SER A 424 18.50 2.62 57.01
N GLU A 425 17.73 1.84 56.25
CA GLU A 425 16.65 0.96 56.74
C GLU A 425 16.07 0.10 55.59
N ASP A 426 16.06 -1.21 55.81
CA ASP A 426 15.33 -2.29 55.11
C ASP A 426 15.55 -2.55 53.60
N ASP A 427 16.50 -3.46 53.28
CA ASP A 427 16.45 -4.24 52.02
C ASP A 427 17.16 -5.62 52.10
N SER A 428 16.94 -6.40 53.17
CA SER A 428 17.62 -7.69 53.36
C SER A 428 16.97 -8.90 52.68
N ASP A 429 15.81 -8.78 52.03
CA ASP A 429 15.03 -9.96 51.55
C ASP A 429 14.78 -10.04 50.03
N ARG A 430 15.46 -9.24 49.20
CA ARG A 430 15.28 -9.25 47.73
C ARG A 430 16.40 -9.89 46.90
N HIS A 431 17.28 -10.68 47.51
CA HIS A 431 18.47 -11.25 46.83
C HIS A 431 18.44 -12.76 46.53
N SER A 432 17.26 -13.39 46.43
CA SER A 432 17.18 -14.84 46.11
C SER A 432 16.09 -15.23 45.09
N THR A 433 15.93 -14.44 44.04
CA THR A 433 15.33 -14.87 42.77
C THR A 433 16.14 -14.36 41.59
N ARG A 434 17.48 -14.43 41.69
CA ARG A 434 18.32 -14.50 40.48
C ARG A 434 17.95 -15.80 39.79
N ASN A 435 17.10 -15.71 38.76
CA ASN A 435 16.84 -16.77 37.80
C ASN A 435 18.16 -17.47 37.53
N ALA A 436 18.29 -18.71 38.00
CA ALA A 436 19.40 -19.58 37.67
C ALA A 436 19.24 -19.89 36.18
N VAL A 437 19.69 -18.96 35.33
CA VAL A 437 19.85 -19.17 33.90
C VAL A 437 20.79 -20.35 33.82
N ARG A 438 20.23 -21.52 33.48
CA ARG A 438 20.99 -22.74 33.30
C ARG A 438 22.21 -22.43 32.45
N SER A 439 23.35 -22.93 32.87
CA SER A 439 24.62 -22.70 32.21
C SER A 439 24.45 -23.01 30.72
N THR A 440 24.96 -22.16 29.84
CA THR A 440 24.96 -22.41 28.38
C THR A 440 25.68 -23.72 28.02
N GLN A 441 26.43 -24.29 28.98
CA GLN A 441 27.08 -25.58 28.91
C GLN A 441 26.10 -26.78 28.86
N ASP A 442 24.86 -26.59 29.31
CA ASP A 442 23.83 -27.66 29.32
C ASP A 442 23.11 -27.82 27.97
N LEU A 443 23.35 -26.93 27.00
CA LEU A 443 22.72 -26.99 25.69
C LEU A 443 23.36 -28.11 24.85
N PRO A 444 22.59 -29.06 24.28
CA PRO A 444 23.13 -30.07 23.38
C PRO A 444 23.88 -29.42 22.21
N LYS A 445 25.11 -29.87 21.96
CA LYS A 445 25.99 -29.30 20.93
C LYS A 445 25.37 -29.32 19.53
N ASP A 446 24.55 -30.33 19.25
CA ASP A 446 23.87 -30.50 17.97
C ASP A 446 22.76 -29.47 17.73
N PHE A 447 22.31 -28.78 18.78
CA PHE A 447 21.29 -27.73 18.68
C PHE A 447 21.89 -26.39 18.24
N ILE A 448 23.18 -26.15 18.51
CA ILE A 448 23.86 -24.88 18.23
C ILE A 448 23.87 -24.55 16.71
N PRO A 449 24.19 -25.48 15.79
CA PRO A 449 24.09 -25.21 14.35
C PRO A 449 22.67 -24.84 13.91
N GLY A 450 21.64 -25.46 14.51
CA GLY A 450 20.23 -25.13 14.27
C GLY A 450 19.92 -23.68 14.68
N LEU A 451 20.43 -23.25 15.82
CA LEU A 451 20.30 -21.86 16.30
C LEU A 451 21.02 -20.87 15.39
N TYR A 452 22.25 -21.16 14.95
CA TYR A 452 22.93 -20.31 13.98
C TYR A 452 22.14 -20.19 12.68
N LYS A 453 21.61 -21.30 12.16
CA LYS A 453 20.80 -21.28 10.93
C LYS A 453 19.57 -20.39 11.09
N ALA A 454 18.84 -20.52 12.20
CA ALA A 454 17.66 -19.70 12.49
C ALA A 454 18.02 -18.22 12.71
N LEU A 455 18.98 -17.93 13.59
CA LEU A 455 19.37 -16.57 13.95
C LEU A 455 20.01 -15.84 12.77
N SER A 456 20.78 -16.51 11.95
CA SER A 456 21.38 -15.89 10.78
C SER A 456 20.33 -15.41 9.76
N ALA A 457 19.11 -15.97 9.77
CA ALA A 457 18.01 -15.47 8.93
C ALA A 457 17.39 -14.17 9.49
N ILE A 458 17.45 -13.98 10.81
CA ILE A 458 16.79 -12.88 11.54
C ILE A 458 17.76 -11.72 11.81
N ASP A 459 19.01 -12.05 12.17
CA ASP A 459 20.04 -11.13 12.66
C ASP A 459 21.29 -11.20 11.77
N ARG A 460 21.17 -10.62 10.57
CA ARG A 460 22.25 -10.57 9.58
C ARG A 460 23.33 -9.55 9.98
N PRO A 461 24.61 -9.82 9.70
CA PRO A 461 25.66 -8.83 9.88
C PRO A 461 25.43 -7.62 8.98
N THR A 462 25.77 -6.45 9.49
CA THR A 462 25.73 -5.17 8.78
C THR A 462 27.04 -4.41 9.01
N THR A 463 27.17 -3.22 8.43
CA THR A 463 28.33 -2.35 8.69
C THR A 463 28.39 -1.86 10.15
N ARG A 464 27.27 -1.88 10.87
CA ARG A 464 27.15 -1.36 12.25
C ARG A 464 26.91 -2.45 13.29
N ASP A 465 26.53 -3.65 12.85
CA ASP A 465 26.20 -4.78 13.71
C ASP A 465 26.88 -6.06 13.21
N LEU A 466 27.43 -6.86 14.13
CA LEU A 466 28.00 -8.16 13.83
C LEU A 466 26.92 -9.24 13.61
N GLY A 467 25.67 -8.97 14.00
CA GLY A 467 24.55 -9.90 13.92
C GLY A 467 24.84 -11.23 14.61
N TRP A 468 24.50 -12.33 13.94
CA TRP A 468 24.78 -13.69 14.41
C TRP A 468 26.25 -13.96 14.74
N ILE A 469 27.21 -13.18 14.22
CA ILE A 469 28.65 -13.35 14.52
C ILE A 469 28.91 -13.12 16.02
N ARG A 470 28.09 -12.32 16.71
CA ARG A 470 28.18 -12.13 18.17
C ARG A 470 28.06 -13.44 18.94
N LEU A 471 27.32 -14.41 18.42
CA LEU A 471 27.18 -15.72 19.04
C LEU A 471 28.51 -16.47 19.13
N THR A 472 29.45 -16.19 18.23
CA THR A 472 30.81 -16.74 18.27
C THR A 472 31.66 -16.20 19.44
N HIS A 473 31.12 -15.24 20.20
CA HIS A 473 31.73 -14.66 21.40
C HIS A 473 31.11 -15.16 22.71
N VAL A 474 30.08 -16.00 22.68
CA VAL A 474 29.44 -16.56 23.89
C VAL A 474 30.43 -17.46 24.65
N ASP A 475 30.87 -18.55 24.03
CA ASP A 475 31.90 -19.43 24.56
C ASP A 475 32.68 -20.16 23.44
N ARG A 476 33.61 -21.05 23.81
CA ARG A 476 34.43 -21.82 22.85
C ARG A 476 33.60 -22.79 22.00
N THR A 477 32.54 -23.38 22.56
CA THR A 477 31.67 -24.34 21.86
C THR A 477 30.88 -23.61 20.78
N TRP A 478 30.25 -22.49 21.12
CA TRP A 478 29.52 -21.64 20.17
C TRP A 478 30.42 -21.09 19.08
N ARG A 479 31.65 -20.67 19.44
CA ARG A 479 32.65 -20.24 18.45
C ARG A 479 33.00 -21.37 17.49
N SER A 480 33.32 -22.55 18.01
CA SER A 480 33.69 -23.70 17.17
C SER A 480 32.56 -24.09 16.22
N ALA A 481 31.31 -24.11 16.71
CA ALA A 481 30.15 -24.40 15.89
C ALA A 481 29.96 -23.36 14.77
N GLY A 482 30.02 -22.06 15.08
CA GLY A 482 29.87 -21.00 14.07
C GLY A 482 30.98 -20.97 13.02
N MET A 483 32.23 -21.26 13.43
CA MET A 483 33.37 -21.35 12.49
C MET A 483 33.29 -22.58 11.58
N ALA A 484 32.66 -23.67 12.04
CA ALA A 484 32.50 -24.91 11.28
C ALA A 484 31.35 -24.87 10.26
N MET A 485 30.68 -23.73 10.05
CA MET A 485 29.55 -23.59 9.13
C MET A 485 29.88 -22.66 7.94
N PRO A 486 30.58 -23.15 6.89
CA PRO A 486 30.97 -22.34 5.74
C PRO A 486 29.83 -21.61 5.04
N SER A 487 28.63 -22.21 5.03
CA SER A 487 27.44 -21.63 4.42
C SER A 487 26.99 -20.33 5.07
N LEU A 488 27.23 -20.13 6.37
CA LEU A 488 26.91 -18.85 7.04
C LEU A 488 27.82 -17.73 6.53
N TRP A 489 29.12 -18.01 6.42
CA TRP A 489 30.13 -17.07 5.95
C TRP A 489 29.96 -16.76 4.46
N ALA A 490 29.58 -17.76 3.65
CA ALA A 490 29.31 -17.57 2.24
C ALA A 490 28.06 -16.72 1.98
N ARG A 491 27.02 -16.86 2.81
CA ARG A 491 25.73 -16.22 2.60
C ARG A 491 25.74 -14.72 2.85
N ASP A 492 26.51 -14.26 3.83
CA ASP A 492 26.56 -12.86 4.25
C ASP A 492 27.84 -12.15 3.73
N TYR A 493 28.38 -12.61 2.59
CA TYR A 493 29.58 -12.05 1.97
C TYR A 493 29.32 -10.62 1.44
N GLY A 494 30.23 -9.69 1.74
CA GLY A 494 30.12 -8.28 1.35
C GLY A 494 29.28 -7.39 2.27
N THR A 495 28.65 -7.94 3.31
CA THR A 495 27.82 -7.16 4.27
C THR A 495 28.60 -6.10 5.05
N MET A 496 29.91 -6.30 5.24
CA MET A 496 30.78 -5.39 5.99
C MET A 496 31.61 -4.51 5.05
N ALA A 497 31.75 -3.23 5.39
CA ALA A 497 32.55 -2.24 4.64
C ALA A 497 34.07 -2.34 4.93
N SER A 498 34.61 -3.56 4.91
CA SER A 498 36.02 -3.84 5.18
C SER A 498 36.56 -4.98 4.30
N HIS A 499 37.71 -4.75 3.66
CA HIS A 499 38.40 -5.76 2.86
C HIS A 499 38.81 -6.97 3.71
N ASP A 500 39.42 -6.73 4.89
CA ASP A 500 39.85 -7.80 5.80
C ASP A 500 38.68 -8.68 6.25
N ALA A 501 37.51 -8.06 6.47
CA ALA A 501 36.31 -8.80 6.82
C ALA A 501 35.84 -9.66 5.64
N ALA A 502 35.82 -9.12 4.43
CA ALA A 502 35.45 -9.87 3.23
C ALA A 502 36.40 -11.05 2.97
N ASP A 503 37.71 -10.85 3.11
CA ASP A 503 38.71 -11.92 2.96
C ASP A 503 38.54 -13.00 4.03
N THR A 504 38.23 -12.60 5.27
CA THR A 504 37.89 -13.54 6.35
C THR A 504 36.64 -14.36 6.03
N PHE A 505 35.58 -13.72 5.49
CA PHE A 505 34.36 -14.42 5.09
C PHE A 505 34.64 -15.39 3.94
N ARG A 506 35.39 -14.96 2.93
CA ARG A 506 35.80 -15.80 1.81
C ARG A 506 36.60 -17.02 2.25
N ALA A 507 37.59 -16.82 3.14
CA ALA A 507 38.40 -17.90 3.67
C ALA A 507 37.54 -18.91 4.45
N ARG A 508 36.60 -18.44 5.28
CA ARG A 508 35.71 -19.29 6.07
C ARG A 508 34.59 -19.94 5.27
N ALA A 509 34.24 -19.37 4.12
CA ALA A 509 33.31 -19.99 3.18
C ALA A 509 33.88 -21.27 2.56
N CYS A 510 35.20 -21.51 2.63
CA CYS A 510 35.84 -22.77 2.21
C CYS A 510 35.42 -23.23 0.80
N GLY A 511 35.30 -22.31 -0.15
CA GLY A 511 34.87 -22.60 -1.53
C GLY A 511 33.37 -22.77 -1.72
N THR A 512 32.56 -22.64 -0.66
CA THR A 512 31.10 -22.58 -0.76
C THR A 512 30.71 -21.38 -1.64
N PRO A 513 29.80 -21.55 -2.62
CA PRO A 513 29.37 -20.44 -3.48
C PRO A 513 28.82 -19.26 -2.68
N LEU A 514 29.25 -18.06 -3.03
CA LEU A 514 29.02 -16.85 -2.25
C LEU A 514 27.68 -16.19 -2.59
N THR A 515 27.02 -15.61 -1.60
CA THR A 515 25.85 -14.76 -1.80
C THR A 515 26.20 -13.33 -1.41
N VAL A 516 25.95 -12.40 -2.32
CA VAL A 516 26.05 -10.96 -2.10
C VAL A 516 24.65 -10.40 -2.27
N SER A 517 24.02 -9.97 -1.18
CA SER A 517 22.66 -9.39 -1.21
C SER A 517 22.61 -8.16 -0.31
N ILE A 518 22.42 -6.99 -0.94
CA ILE A 518 22.40 -5.70 -0.26
C ILE A 518 21.24 -4.88 -0.81
N SER A 519 20.19 -4.75 0.00
CA SER A 519 18.96 -4.02 -0.34
C SER A 519 18.94 -2.56 0.14
N GLY A 520 19.97 -2.12 0.86
CA GLY A 520 20.05 -0.79 1.46
C GLY A 520 20.98 0.18 0.72
N ARG A 521 20.86 1.47 1.06
CA ARG A 521 21.81 2.49 0.60
C ARG A 521 23.22 2.18 1.09
N LEU A 522 24.14 2.03 0.14
CA LEU A 522 25.56 1.87 0.43
C LEU A 522 26.21 3.23 0.66
N SER A 523 27.02 3.34 1.71
CA SER A 523 27.99 4.44 1.78
C SER A 523 29.01 4.27 0.65
N LYS A 524 29.53 5.38 0.11
CA LYS A 524 30.55 5.34 -0.96
C LYS A 524 31.75 4.44 -0.61
N ARG A 525 32.22 4.50 0.63
CA ARG A 525 33.30 3.62 1.11
C ARG A 525 32.93 2.13 1.03
N HIS A 526 31.69 1.78 1.40
CA HIS A 526 31.23 0.39 1.34
C HIS A 526 31.06 -0.07 -0.11
N GLU A 527 30.54 0.80 -0.97
CA GLU A 527 30.45 0.57 -2.42
C GLU A 527 31.84 0.30 -3.03
N ASP A 528 32.85 1.12 -2.72
CA ASP A 528 34.23 0.92 -3.20
C ASP A 528 34.81 -0.44 -2.75
N VAL A 529 34.61 -0.80 -1.48
CA VAL A 529 35.02 -2.11 -0.94
C VAL A 529 34.31 -3.24 -1.68
N LEU A 530 32.99 -3.11 -1.87
CA LEU A 530 32.19 -4.12 -2.56
C LEU A 530 32.60 -4.31 -4.01
N ILE A 531 32.86 -3.24 -4.76
CA ILE A 531 33.34 -3.33 -6.14
C ILE A 531 34.59 -4.21 -6.20
N HIS A 532 35.55 -3.96 -5.32
CA HIS A 532 36.77 -4.75 -5.25
C HIS A 532 36.51 -6.22 -4.84
N VAL A 533 35.74 -6.41 -3.78
CA VAL A 533 35.45 -7.72 -3.17
C VAL A 533 34.61 -8.62 -4.10
N VAL A 534 33.63 -8.03 -4.79
CA VAL A 534 32.79 -8.70 -5.79
C VAL A 534 33.64 -9.03 -7.02
N SER A 535 34.42 -8.09 -7.54
CA SER A 535 35.30 -8.32 -8.69
C SER A 535 36.29 -9.46 -8.44
N ALA A 536 36.91 -9.52 -7.25
CA ALA A 536 37.88 -10.55 -6.89
C ALA A 536 37.29 -11.96 -6.69
N SER A 537 35.97 -12.07 -6.52
CA SER A 537 35.28 -13.33 -6.24
C SER A 537 34.15 -13.64 -7.21
N ILE A 538 34.01 -12.86 -8.29
CA ILE A 538 32.81 -12.86 -9.16
C ILE A 538 32.46 -14.26 -9.69
N CYS A 539 33.46 -15.07 -10.05
CA CYS A 539 33.25 -16.41 -10.60
C CYS A 539 32.67 -17.43 -9.60
N SER A 540 32.79 -17.15 -8.30
CA SER A 540 32.30 -18.00 -7.21
C SER A 540 30.97 -17.54 -6.61
N ILE A 541 30.41 -16.43 -7.12
CA ILE A 541 29.16 -15.88 -6.62
C ILE A 541 27.99 -16.66 -7.21
N LYS A 542 27.11 -17.14 -6.32
CA LYS A 542 25.86 -17.82 -6.64
C LYS A 542 24.68 -16.87 -6.76
N THR A 543 24.58 -15.91 -5.84
CA THR A 543 23.50 -14.92 -5.82
C THR A 543 24.11 -13.55 -5.74
N LEU A 544 23.77 -12.67 -6.69
CA LEU A 544 24.21 -11.28 -6.73
C LEU A 544 23.00 -10.37 -6.79
N SER A 545 22.66 -9.73 -5.67
CA SER A 545 21.56 -8.77 -5.54
C SER A 545 22.10 -7.44 -5.00
N LEU A 546 22.13 -6.42 -5.84
CA LEU A 546 22.74 -5.12 -5.53
C LEU A 546 21.90 -3.96 -6.05
N VAL A 547 21.65 -2.98 -5.18
CA VAL A 547 20.98 -1.72 -5.51
C VAL A 547 21.99 -0.58 -5.55
N SER A 548 22.23 -0.06 -6.75
CA SER A 548 23.12 1.06 -7.06
C SER A 548 22.58 2.36 -6.52
N HIS A 549 23.52 3.18 -6.08
CA HIS A 549 23.31 4.61 -5.85
C HIS A 549 24.32 5.45 -6.65
N SER A 550 25.52 4.91 -6.92
CA SER A 550 26.55 5.65 -7.65
C SER A 550 27.33 4.82 -8.69
N TYR A 551 27.46 3.50 -8.50
CA TYR A 551 28.20 2.60 -9.38
C TYR A 551 27.28 1.67 -10.21
N PRO A 552 27.50 1.54 -11.53
CA PRO A 552 26.69 0.67 -12.37
C PRO A 552 27.14 -0.79 -12.23
N TRP A 553 26.49 -1.55 -11.36
CA TRP A 553 26.80 -2.95 -11.07
C TRP A 553 26.73 -3.84 -12.31
N SER A 554 25.91 -3.49 -13.30
CA SER A 554 25.88 -4.16 -14.61
C SER A 554 27.26 -4.21 -15.28
N SER A 555 28.08 -3.17 -15.09
CA SER A 555 29.43 -3.10 -15.67
C SER A 555 30.41 -4.11 -15.05
N LEU A 556 30.14 -4.60 -13.83
CA LEU A 556 30.98 -5.61 -13.19
C LEU A 556 30.73 -7.02 -13.73
N VAL A 557 29.48 -7.30 -14.13
CA VAL A 557 29.10 -8.62 -14.67
C VAL A 557 29.24 -8.72 -16.18
N ALA A 558 29.18 -7.58 -16.89
CA ALA A 558 29.35 -7.55 -18.34
C ALA A 558 30.67 -8.21 -18.78
N GLY A 559 30.58 -9.09 -19.77
CA GLY A 559 31.72 -9.80 -20.34
C GLY A 559 32.34 -10.88 -19.45
N LYS A 560 31.72 -11.22 -18.32
CA LYS A 560 32.23 -12.23 -17.40
C LYS A 560 31.65 -13.61 -17.69
N ARG A 561 32.37 -14.64 -17.22
CA ARG A 561 31.88 -16.03 -17.17
C ARG A 561 31.58 -16.37 -15.72
N LEU A 562 30.31 -16.53 -15.39
CA LEU A 562 29.83 -16.71 -14.02
C LEU A 562 29.18 -18.10 -13.91
N PRO A 563 29.98 -19.19 -13.79
CA PRO A 563 29.48 -20.55 -13.87
C PRO A 563 28.62 -20.97 -12.67
N GLU A 564 28.80 -20.33 -11.51
CA GLU A 564 28.05 -20.63 -10.28
C GLU A 564 26.83 -19.72 -10.08
N LEU A 565 26.69 -18.66 -10.88
CA LEU A 565 25.63 -17.67 -10.71
C LEU A 565 24.26 -18.29 -11.04
N CYS A 566 23.38 -18.31 -10.04
CA CYS A 566 22.01 -18.83 -10.10
C CYS A 566 20.96 -17.72 -10.08
N GLU A 567 21.24 -16.62 -9.38
CA GLU A 567 20.34 -15.48 -9.20
C GLU A 567 21.09 -14.17 -9.43
N LEU A 568 20.52 -13.30 -10.27
CA LEU A 568 21.06 -11.98 -10.59
C LEU A 568 19.96 -10.93 -10.40
N ASP A 569 20.19 -9.94 -9.54
CA ASP A 569 19.28 -8.84 -9.30
C ASP A 569 20.08 -7.54 -9.21
N LEU A 570 20.10 -6.79 -10.30
CA LEU A 570 20.87 -5.55 -10.41
C LEU A 570 19.93 -4.39 -10.63
N ASP A 571 20.01 -3.41 -9.74
CA ASP A 571 19.38 -2.11 -9.92
C ASP A 571 20.49 -1.07 -10.06
N ASP A 572 20.68 -0.48 -11.24
CA ASP A 572 21.71 0.54 -11.48
C ASP A 572 21.23 1.96 -11.14
N GLY A 573 19.95 2.11 -10.78
CA GLY A 573 19.26 3.37 -10.52
C GLY A 573 19.01 4.18 -11.80
N GLU A 574 18.03 5.09 -11.73
CA GLU A 574 17.82 6.09 -12.77
C GLU A 574 18.97 7.10 -12.74
N ARG A 575 19.77 7.13 -13.82
CA ARG A 575 20.75 8.20 -14.01
C ARG A 575 20.22 9.21 -15.00
N ASP A 576 20.44 10.49 -14.70
CA ASP A 576 20.09 11.65 -15.53
C ASP A 576 20.67 11.55 -16.95
N GLY A 577 19.97 10.84 -17.85
CA GLY A 577 19.85 10.99 -19.31
C GLY A 577 21.08 11.23 -20.20
N ARG A 578 22.29 11.34 -19.67
CA ARG A 578 23.49 11.80 -20.39
C ARG A 578 24.42 10.66 -20.78
N PHE A 579 23.90 9.46 -20.98
CA PHE A 579 24.71 8.37 -21.52
C PHE A 579 24.89 8.56 -23.03
N ASN A 580 25.95 9.30 -23.37
CA ASN A 580 26.42 9.49 -24.74
C ASN A 580 26.98 8.15 -25.28
N GLY A 581 26.09 7.35 -25.90
CA GLY A 581 26.45 6.22 -26.74
C GLY A 581 26.02 4.86 -26.19
N PHE A 582 25.13 4.19 -26.93
CA PHE A 582 24.79 2.78 -26.75
C PHE A 582 25.95 1.91 -27.26
N LYS A 583 27.05 1.83 -26.50
CA LYS A 583 28.02 0.77 -26.73
C LYS A 583 27.51 -0.48 -26.02
N PHE A 584 27.18 -1.52 -26.79
CA PHE A 584 26.84 -2.81 -26.20
C PHE A 584 28.00 -3.30 -25.33
N GLU A 585 27.67 -3.59 -24.09
CA GLU A 585 28.58 -4.19 -23.15
C GLU A 585 28.80 -5.67 -23.51
N PRO A 586 29.98 -6.24 -23.21
CA PRO A 586 30.35 -7.60 -23.59
C PRO A 586 29.42 -8.67 -22.98
N THR A 587 29.36 -9.84 -23.61
CA THR A 587 28.44 -10.93 -23.24
C THR A 587 28.71 -11.52 -21.86
N LEU A 588 27.70 -11.50 -20.99
CA LEU A 588 27.66 -12.26 -19.74
C LEU A 588 27.28 -13.72 -20.04
N TYR A 589 28.15 -14.66 -19.67
CA TYR A 589 27.91 -16.10 -19.78
C TYR A 589 27.65 -16.71 -18.39
N ALA A 590 26.41 -17.13 -18.14
CA ALA A 590 25.98 -17.64 -16.84
C ALA A 590 25.08 -18.89 -17.01
N PRO A 591 25.67 -20.08 -17.21
CA PRO A 591 24.92 -21.28 -17.61
C PRO A 591 23.95 -21.80 -16.53
N LYS A 592 24.21 -21.54 -15.25
CA LYS A 592 23.33 -21.94 -14.13
C LYS A 592 22.33 -20.84 -13.73
N LEU A 593 22.31 -19.71 -14.42
CA LEU A 593 21.45 -18.58 -14.04
C LEU A 593 19.99 -18.95 -14.29
N THR A 594 19.18 -18.90 -13.24
CA THR A 594 17.75 -19.28 -13.26
C THR A 594 16.83 -18.06 -13.14
N HIS A 595 17.26 -17.03 -12.41
CA HIS A 595 16.48 -15.82 -12.17
C HIS A 595 17.32 -14.58 -12.43
N ALA A 596 16.79 -13.65 -13.22
CA ALA A 596 17.44 -12.38 -13.53
C ALA A 596 16.44 -11.21 -13.41
N SER A 597 16.81 -10.18 -12.64
CA SER A 597 16.11 -8.91 -12.49
C SER A 597 17.09 -7.78 -12.81
N LEU A 598 16.79 -6.98 -13.83
CA LEU A 598 17.66 -5.92 -14.32
C LEU A 598 16.87 -4.61 -14.35
N ARG A 599 17.21 -3.69 -13.44
CA ARG A 599 16.57 -2.39 -13.23
C ARG A 599 17.51 -1.23 -13.55
N GLY A 600 17.13 -0.33 -14.45
CA GLY A 600 17.95 0.83 -14.81
C GLY A 600 19.31 0.47 -15.45
N THR A 601 19.53 -0.82 -15.76
CA THR A 601 20.84 -1.32 -16.20
C THR A 601 21.11 -0.99 -17.66
N ARG A 602 22.38 -0.93 -18.02
CA ARG A 602 22.78 -0.96 -19.43
C ARG A 602 22.58 -2.36 -19.99
N ALA A 603 22.06 -2.44 -21.21
CA ALA A 603 21.94 -3.72 -21.90
C ALA A 603 23.32 -4.34 -22.15
N PHE A 604 23.50 -5.56 -21.67
CA PHE A 604 24.59 -6.46 -22.04
C PHE A 604 23.98 -7.73 -22.62
N LEU A 605 24.73 -8.39 -23.50
CA LEU A 605 24.29 -9.68 -24.04
C LEU A 605 24.30 -10.73 -22.93
N LEU A 606 23.20 -11.46 -22.75
CA LEU A 606 23.05 -12.47 -21.71
C LEU A 606 22.93 -13.85 -22.35
N VAL A 607 23.85 -14.76 -22.04
CA VAL A 607 23.78 -16.17 -22.42
C VAL A 607 23.55 -16.99 -21.15
N ALA A 608 22.29 -17.35 -20.93
CA ALA A 608 21.81 -18.06 -19.75
C ALA A 608 20.80 -19.14 -20.18
N PRO A 609 21.27 -20.29 -20.68
CA PRO A 609 20.41 -21.35 -21.20
C PRO A 609 19.42 -21.91 -20.18
N SER A 610 19.71 -21.82 -18.87
CA SER A 610 18.84 -22.28 -17.79
C SER A 610 17.97 -21.18 -17.18
N LEU A 611 17.88 -20.00 -17.81
CA LEU A 611 17.11 -18.88 -17.27
C LEU A 611 15.61 -19.17 -17.38
N ILE A 612 14.93 -19.16 -16.23
CA ILE A 612 13.49 -19.44 -16.08
C ILE A 612 12.71 -18.12 -15.98
N SER A 613 13.24 -17.15 -15.24
CA SER A 613 12.56 -15.86 -15.00
C SER A 613 13.46 -14.68 -15.33
N LEU A 614 12.94 -13.76 -16.14
CA LEU A 614 13.60 -12.52 -16.56
C LEU A 614 12.68 -11.31 -16.34
N THR A 615 13.14 -10.35 -15.55
CA THR A 615 12.50 -9.05 -15.37
C THR A 615 13.43 -7.95 -15.88
N LEU A 616 12.95 -7.18 -16.86
CA LEU A 616 13.64 -6.01 -17.40
C LEU A 616 12.81 -4.78 -17.08
N THR A 617 13.34 -3.87 -16.26
CA THR A 617 12.67 -2.63 -15.88
C THR A 617 13.57 -1.43 -16.17
N ASN A 618 13.09 -0.47 -16.96
CA ASN A 618 13.85 0.73 -17.35
C ASN A 618 15.24 0.39 -17.90
N VAL A 619 15.37 -0.71 -18.64
CA VAL A 619 16.66 -1.14 -19.18
C VAL A 619 17.03 -0.25 -20.38
N LEU A 620 18.24 0.26 -20.37
CA LEU A 620 18.82 1.07 -21.44
C LEU A 620 19.26 0.18 -22.60
N ALA A 621 18.29 -0.40 -23.31
CA ALA A 621 18.50 -1.30 -24.44
C ALA A 621 17.84 -0.77 -25.71
N SER A 622 18.49 -0.97 -26.86
CA SER A 622 17.74 -0.97 -28.12
C SER A 622 16.85 -2.22 -28.20
N SER A 623 15.83 -2.17 -29.05
CA SER A 623 14.98 -3.34 -29.32
C SER A 623 15.79 -4.57 -29.74
N CYS A 624 16.84 -4.37 -30.56
CA CYS A 624 17.77 -5.43 -30.95
C CYS A 624 18.46 -6.06 -29.74
N GLY A 625 18.92 -5.23 -28.81
CA GLY A 625 19.57 -5.70 -27.58
C GLY A 625 18.66 -6.56 -26.72
N ILE A 626 17.39 -6.18 -26.60
CA ILE A 626 16.38 -6.98 -25.89
C ILE A 626 16.19 -8.33 -26.61
N PHE A 627 16.04 -8.33 -27.93
CA PHE A 627 15.92 -9.58 -28.70
C PHE A 627 17.15 -10.48 -28.57
N ASP A 628 18.36 -9.90 -28.52
CA ASP A 628 19.58 -10.68 -28.35
C ASP A 628 19.69 -11.30 -26.96
N ILE A 629 19.22 -10.61 -25.91
CA ILE A 629 19.07 -11.18 -24.57
C ILE A 629 18.10 -12.37 -24.61
N LEU A 630 16.93 -12.20 -25.23
CA LEU A 630 15.91 -13.26 -25.30
C LEU A 630 16.39 -14.48 -26.10
N ARG A 631 17.20 -14.30 -27.15
CA ARG A 631 17.83 -15.41 -27.89
C ARG A 631 18.80 -16.23 -27.03
N GLY A 632 19.44 -15.60 -26.05
CA GLY A 632 20.36 -16.27 -25.13
C GLY A 632 19.66 -17.03 -23.99
N THR A 633 18.33 -17.01 -23.92
CA THR A 633 17.52 -17.56 -22.82
C THR A 633 16.42 -18.51 -23.33
N PRO A 634 16.75 -19.65 -23.96
CA PRO A 634 15.79 -20.56 -24.57
C PRO A 634 14.80 -21.21 -23.58
N SER A 635 15.17 -21.35 -22.30
CA SER A 635 14.33 -21.99 -21.26
C SER A 635 13.41 -21.00 -20.52
N LEU A 636 13.22 -19.80 -21.05
CA LEU A 636 12.52 -18.73 -20.34
C LEU A 636 11.01 -19.03 -20.22
N GLU A 637 10.51 -19.08 -18.99
CA GLU A 637 9.10 -19.31 -18.67
C GLU A 637 8.38 -18.03 -18.27
N HIS A 638 9.06 -17.10 -17.61
CA HIS A 638 8.49 -15.87 -17.09
C HIS A 638 9.25 -14.65 -17.61
N LEU A 639 8.55 -13.77 -18.35
CA LEU A 639 9.10 -12.52 -18.87
C LEU A 639 8.26 -11.32 -18.42
N VAL A 640 8.90 -10.36 -17.76
CA VAL A 640 8.33 -9.07 -17.40
C VAL A 640 9.15 -7.96 -18.04
N LEU A 641 8.49 -7.09 -18.80
CA LEU A 641 9.07 -5.92 -19.43
C LEU A 641 8.37 -4.67 -18.90
N ASP A 642 9.11 -3.75 -18.29
CA ASP A 642 8.65 -2.41 -17.90
C ASP A 642 9.52 -1.38 -18.61
N MET A 643 8.91 -0.67 -19.56
CA MET A 643 9.60 0.29 -20.45
C MET A 643 9.02 1.70 -20.31
N SER A 644 8.31 1.97 -19.20
CA SER A 644 7.48 3.16 -18.98
C SER A 644 8.22 4.50 -19.11
N GLN A 645 9.54 4.55 -18.90
CA GLN A 645 10.29 5.81 -18.80
C GLN A 645 11.03 6.28 -20.07
N HIS A 646 10.98 5.54 -21.18
CA HIS A 646 11.76 5.87 -22.38
C HIS A 646 10.96 6.08 -23.66
N GLN A 647 9.66 6.39 -23.53
CA GLN A 647 8.79 6.61 -24.69
C GLN A 647 9.26 7.75 -25.61
N ASP A 648 9.97 8.76 -25.11
CA ASP A 648 10.27 9.97 -25.89
C ASP A 648 11.53 9.88 -26.80
N SER A 649 12.40 8.87 -26.65
CA SER A 649 13.65 8.80 -27.45
C SER A 649 13.88 7.50 -28.23
N ILE A 650 13.13 6.44 -27.93
CA ILE A 650 13.22 5.19 -28.68
C ILE A 650 12.34 5.31 -29.92
N VAL A 651 12.77 6.12 -30.88
CA VAL A 651 12.29 5.95 -32.25
C VAL A 651 12.84 4.59 -32.70
N PHE A 652 11.98 3.56 -32.69
CA PHE A 652 12.23 2.25 -33.30
C PHE A 652 12.47 2.45 -34.80
N LYS A 653 13.63 2.96 -35.18
CA LYS A 653 14.03 2.99 -36.58
C LYS A 653 14.44 1.57 -36.94
N SER A 654 13.45 0.77 -37.34
CA SER A 654 13.62 -0.62 -37.77
C SER A 654 14.38 -0.67 -39.08
N TYR A 655 15.72 -0.64 -39.03
CA TYR A 655 16.55 -0.71 -40.24
C TYR A 655 17.03 -2.13 -40.58
N GLY A 656 16.44 -3.18 -39.99
CA GLY A 656 16.82 -4.56 -40.30
C GLY A 656 15.67 -5.55 -40.16
N ARG A 657 15.65 -6.58 -41.01
CA ARG A 657 14.82 -7.77 -40.81
C ARG A 657 15.31 -8.45 -39.53
N HIS A 658 14.55 -8.33 -38.44
CA HIS A 658 14.87 -9.04 -37.21
C HIS A 658 14.55 -10.53 -37.39
N ILE A 659 15.50 -11.39 -37.03
CA ILE A 659 15.25 -12.83 -36.94
C ILE A 659 14.25 -13.04 -35.79
N PRO A 660 13.12 -13.73 -36.01
CA PRO A 660 12.15 -14.00 -34.95
C PRO A 660 12.83 -14.71 -33.78
N VAL A 661 12.42 -14.37 -32.55
CA VAL A 661 12.90 -15.02 -31.34
C VAL A 661 11.88 -16.06 -30.91
N GLU A 662 12.30 -17.31 -30.83
CA GLU A 662 11.46 -18.42 -30.39
C GLU A 662 11.68 -18.67 -28.90
N LEU A 663 10.60 -18.59 -28.11
CA LEU A 663 10.59 -18.86 -26.67
C LEU A 663 9.57 -19.96 -26.37
N PRO A 664 9.90 -21.24 -26.68
CA PRO A 664 8.93 -22.34 -26.66
C PRO A 664 8.37 -22.65 -25.26
N HIS A 665 9.05 -22.20 -24.20
CA HIS A 665 8.68 -22.45 -22.81
C HIS A 665 7.98 -21.26 -22.13
N LEU A 666 7.70 -20.17 -22.86
CA LEU A 666 7.16 -18.95 -22.24
C LEU A 666 5.72 -19.17 -21.75
N LEU A 667 5.53 -19.13 -20.43
CA LEU A 667 4.23 -19.30 -19.76
C LEU A 667 3.56 -17.98 -19.46
N THR A 668 4.34 -16.99 -18.99
CA THR A 668 3.80 -15.67 -18.63
C THR A 668 4.61 -14.57 -19.29
N PHE A 669 3.89 -13.66 -19.95
CA PHE A 669 4.45 -12.46 -20.53
C PHE A 669 3.68 -11.25 -20.01
N ARG A 670 4.40 -10.30 -19.40
CA ARG A 670 3.82 -9.04 -18.89
C ARG A 670 4.59 -7.85 -19.46
N ILE A 671 3.83 -6.89 -19.97
CA ILE A 671 4.33 -5.56 -20.32
C ILE A 671 3.66 -4.59 -19.35
N LEU A 672 4.46 -3.86 -18.58
CA LEU A 672 4.01 -2.86 -17.59
C LEU A 672 4.08 -1.44 -18.17
#